data_AF-A0A7S4CXB6-F1
#
_entry.id   AF-A0A7S4CXB6-F1
#
_cell.length_a   1.000
_cell.length_b   1.000
_cell.length_c   1.000
_cell.angle_alpha   90.00
_cell.angle_beta   90.00
_cell.angle_gamma   90.00
#
_symmetry.space_group_name_H-M   'P 1'
#
loop_
_entity.id
_entity.type
_entity.pdbx_description
1 polymer ?
#
loop_
_entity_poly.entity_id
_entity_poly.type
_entity_poly.pdbx_seq_one_letter_code
_entity_poly.pdbx_strand_id
1 'polypeptide(L)'
;MATLASQAAEPALPAVQLHSMAATRSPITHMPLRTAPVPKAAKLPGTAVGHAAGQAVSQAAPLNAQVLDNLDLLEAAPASSRGLLLLGAFSALAASFVLAVSALFRHRSEKRVAMAATFGKKYSPLQSTSRPQSHLTKMNMAKEVIFNDDGQALKRMQTGVDKLATCVGVTLGPKGRNVVLETSFGPPKIVNDGVTIAGEIDLEDPVEAIGAKLVRQAAQKTNDQAGDGTTTATVLSAAFITEGMKIVAAGANPVQLTRGMDKTVAALVQKLKGMSKEVEDSELAYVASISAGGNMEVGNMISTAMEKVGRKGVITLEESRGVDNDLYVVEGMAFERGYMSPYFVTDTERNTVAYDGARLLLVDKKIATARDMVKILELSVQEGFPLIIMAEDIEQEALSTLVVNRLRGSLKVCAIKAPGFGERKTQYLEDIAILTGGTVVKEELGMNLAQVGAEVLGTAARVEISKDSTTIVGDGRTQAEVQARCRQIEGMLDDATTDYEQEKLRERIARLSGGVAIVQVGAQTETELKEKKLRVEDALNATKAAVEEGIVIGGGCTLLKLADQVDEIKETLENQEQVVGADIIKRALSYPLRLVAHNAGENGYVVLENIRRAAAEKDNLNMGFNAASGTYDDLMVTGVVDPTKVIRCCLENACSVAKLFLTSEAVVIEIPQPQAPAVGGNPMDNSGYAM
;
A
#
# COMPACT_ATOMS: atom_id res chain seq x y z
N MET A 1 69.37 -5.83 21.36
CA MET A 1 68.82 -6.10 22.71
C MET A 1 67.67 -7.08 22.48
N ALA A 2 67.68 -8.34 22.90
CA ALA A 2 67.97 -8.91 24.24
C ALA A 2 66.92 -8.47 25.28
N THR A 3 66.23 -9.34 26.03
CA THR A 3 66.25 -10.82 26.17
C THR A 3 64.90 -11.31 26.76
N LEU A 4 64.33 -12.46 26.37
CA LEU A 4 64.30 -13.78 27.09
C LEU A 4 64.01 -13.74 28.62
N ALA A 5 63.26 -14.68 29.27
CA ALA A 5 62.35 -15.77 28.84
C ALA A 5 61.74 -16.52 30.08
N SER A 6 60.96 -17.60 29.83
CA SER A 6 60.65 -18.73 30.75
C SER A 6 59.56 -18.49 31.83
N GLN A 7 58.76 -19.45 32.32
CA GLN A 7 58.52 -20.91 32.09
C GLN A 7 57.16 -21.26 32.78
N ALA A 8 56.44 -22.40 32.66
CA ALA A 8 56.47 -23.66 31.89
C ALA A 8 54.98 -24.14 31.72
N ALA A 9 54.50 -25.39 31.55
CA ALA A 9 55.06 -26.75 31.45
C ALA A 9 54.02 -27.73 30.81
N GLU A 10 54.40 -29.00 30.62
CA GLU A 10 53.59 -30.19 30.23
C GLU A 10 53.81 -31.33 31.28
N PRO A 11 53.38 -32.62 31.19
CA PRO A 11 52.80 -33.44 30.09
C PRO A 11 51.47 -34.16 30.52
N ALA A 12 50.90 -35.25 29.96
CA ALA A 12 51.39 -36.31 29.04
C ALA A 12 50.29 -37.08 28.25
N LEU A 13 50.75 -37.85 27.26
CA LEU A 13 50.07 -38.90 26.45
C LEU A 13 50.31 -40.32 27.07
N PRO A 14 49.68 -41.46 26.65
CA PRO A 14 49.44 -41.87 25.24
C PRO A 14 48.16 -42.70 24.93
N ALA A 15 48.08 -43.23 23.70
CA ALA A 15 46.98 -44.02 23.11
C ALA A 15 47.19 -45.55 23.20
N VAL A 16 46.24 -46.37 22.67
CA VAL A 16 46.46 -47.58 21.81
C VAL A 16 45.14 -48.37 21.55
N GLN A 17 44.91 -48.78 20.28
CA GLN A 17 44.28 -50.00 19.67
C GLN A 17 43.31 -50.94 20.47
N LEU A 18 42.46 -51.83 19.93
CA LEU A 18 41.81 -52.19 18.63
C LEU A 18 40.87 -53.43 18.91
N HIS A 19 40.12 -53.92 17.90
CA HIS A 19 39.45 -55.25 17.85
C HIS A 19 38.25 -55.48 18.81
N SER A 20 37.26 -56.37 18.57
CA SER A 20 36.90 -57.23 17.41
C SER A 20 35.44 -57.74 17.49
N MET A 21 34.86 -58.15 16.33
CA MET A 21 33.96 -59.32 16.07
C MET A 21 32.74 -59.68 16.98
N ALA A 22 31.69 -60.40 16.54
CA ALA A 22 31.07 -60.65 15.22
C ALA A 22 29.76 -61.47 15.36
N ALA A 23 28.87 -61.40 14.35
CA ALA A 23 27.78 -62.37 14.03
C ALA A 23 26.60 -62.47 15.06
N THR A 24 25.43 -63.11 14.80
CA THR A 24 25.03 -64.08 13.75
C THR A 24 23.49 -64.09 13.50
N ARG A 25 23.05 -64.68 12.37
CA ARG A 25 21.75 -65.36 12.08
C ARG A 25 20.46 -64.55 11.74
N SER A 26 19.94 -64.89 10.56
CA SER A 26 18.53 -64.87 10.07
C SER A 26 17.81 -66.21 10.47
N PRO A 27 16.60 -66.64 9.98
CA PRO A 27 15.73 -66.14 8.88
C PRO A 27 14.16 -66.25 9.03
N ILE A 28 13.41 -65.86 7.97
CA ILE A 28 12.03 -66.34 7.57
C ILE A 28 10.83 -65.81 8.45
N THR A 29 9.55 -65.68 8.04
CA THR A 29 8.68 -66.36 7.01
C THR A 29 7.76 -65.39 6.16
N HIS A 30 6.53 -65.81 5.78
CA HIS A 30 5.54 -65.18 4.86
C HIS A 30 4.24 -64.62 5.53
N MET A 31 3.64 -63.56 4.94
CA MET A 31 2.26 -63.38 4.35
C MET A 31 1.05 -64.29 4.74
N PRO A 32 -0.26 -63.98 4.41
CA PRO A 32 -0.86 -62.92 3.56
C PRO A 32 -2.22 -62.24 4.01
N LEU A 33 -2.86 -61.50 3.08
CA LEU A 33 -4.05 -60.61 3.09
C LEU A 33 -5.48 -61.23 3.24
N ARG A 34 -6.51 -60.43 3.65
CA ARG A 34 -7.76 -60.15 2.85
C ARG A 34 -8.84 -59.16 3.41
N THR A 35 -9.22 -58.17 2.56
CA THR A 35 -10.56 -57.57 2.21
C THR A 35 -11.78 -57.43 3.19
N ALA A 36 -12.24 -56.16 3.36
CA ALA A 36 -13.58 -55.52 3.09
C ALA A 36 -14.93 -56.24 3.40
N PRO A 37 -16.04 -55.54 3.83
CA PRO A 37 -16.86 -54.69 2.91
C PRO A 37 -17.63 -53.48 3.54
N VAL A 38 -18.55 -52.85 2.78
CA VAL A 38 -19.42 -51.70 3.14
C VAL A 38 -20.88 -51.92 2.70
N PRO A 39 -21.91 -51.47 3.48
CA PRO A 39 -23.30 -51.32 3.00
C PRO A 39 -23.87 -49.88 3.10
N LYS A 40 -25.04 -49.62 2.50
CA LYS A 40 -25.70 -48.28 2.39
C LYS A 40 -27.10 -48.22 3.03
N ALA A 41 -27.42 -47.06 3.60
CA ALA A 41 -28.71 -46.34 3.64
C ALA A 41 -30.05 -47.03 4.02
N ALA A 42 -30.78 -46.42 4.95
CA ALA A 42 -32.23 -46.60 5.20
C ALA A 42 -32.90 -45.25 5.58
N LYS A 43 -34.24 -45.17 5.58
CA LYS A 43 -35.02 -43.92 5.68
C LYS A 43 -35.49 -43.57 7.11
N LEU A 44 -35.67 -42.27 7.36
CA LEU A 44 -36.38 -41.70 8.53
C LEU A 44 -37.92 -41.73 8.37
N PRO A 45 -38.63 -41.74 9.51
CA PRO A 45 -39.86 -40.96 9.70
C PRO A 45 -39.84 -40.12 11.00
N GLY A 46 -40.75 -39.14 11.11
CA GLY A 46 -41.31 -38.72 12.42
C GLY A 46 -40.54 -37.70 13.26
N THR A 47 -40.69 -36.41 12.90
CA THR A 47 -40.73 -35.22 13.77
C THR A 47 -40.66 -35.40 15.30
N ALA A 48 -39.61 -34.85 15.94
CA ALA A 48 -39.60 -34.47 17.37
C ALA A 48 -38.58 -33.36 17.68
N VAL A 49 -38.95 -32.08 17.45
CA VAL A 49 -38.10 -30.93 17.82
C VAL A 49 -38.44 -30.49 19.25
N GLY A 50 -37.52 -30.68 20.20
CA GLY A 50 -37.75 -30.24 21.59
C GLY A 50 -36.75 -30.67 22.68
N HIS A 51 -35.83 -31.63 22.44
CA HIS A 51 -34.97 -32.17 23.52
C HIS A 51 -33.44 -32.09 23.28
N ALA A 52 -32.97 -31.76 22.07
CA ALA A 52 -31.55 -31.82 21.73
C ALA A 52 -30.64 -30.86 22.55
N ALA A 53 -31.16 -29.68 22.93
CA ALA A 53 -30.36 -28.65 23.62
C ALA A 53 -29.99 -29.04 25.07
N GLY A 54 -30.94 -29.65 25.82
CA GLY A 54 -30.69 -30.04 27.21
C GLY A 54 -29.74 -31.24 27.36
N GLN A 55 -29.82 -32.20 26.43
CA GLN A 55 -28.97 -33.39 26.45
C GLN A 55 -27.50 -33.09 26.15
N ALA A 56 -27.21 -32.13 25.27
CA ALA A 56 -25.83 -31.74 24.95
C ALA A 56 -25.08 -31.13 26.16
N VAL A 57 -25.75 -30.28 26.94
CA VAL A 57 -25.16 -29.69 28.16
C VAL A 57 -24.95 -30.75 29.24
N SER A 58 -25.90 -31.69 29.38
CA SER A 58 -25.81 -32.81 30.33
C SER A 58 -24.61 -33.74 30.05
N GLN A 59 -24.22 -33.92 28.79
CA GLN A 59 -23.10 -34.79 28.41
C GLN A 59 -21.71 -34.12 28.49
N ALA A 60 -21.63 -32.78 28.53
CA ALA A 60 -20.36 -32.07 28.66
C ALA A 60 -19.84 -32.00 30.11
N ALA A 61 -20.74 -31.96 31.09
CA ALA A 61 -20.40 -31.87 32.51
C ALA A 61 -19.42 -32.95 33.04
N PRO A 62 -19.62 -34.27 32.78
CA PRO A 62 -18.71 -35.29 33.31
C PRO A 62 -17.29 -35.25 32.71
N LEU A 63 -17.13 -34.76 31.47
CA LEU A 63 -15.82 -34.63 30.83
C LEU A 63 -14.96 -33.53 31.46
N ASN A 64 -15.57 -32.40 31.84
CA ASN A 64 -14.84 -31.33 32.52
C ASN A 64 -14.45 -31.70 33.96
N ALA A 65 -15.26 -32.52 34.66
CA ALA A 65 -14.89 -33.06 35.96
C ALA A 65 -13.64 -33.97 35.85
N GLN A 66 -13.62 -34.88 34.87
CA GLN A 66 -12.46 -35.75 34.63
C GLN A 66 -11.18 -34.98 34.27
N VAL A 67 -11.26 -33.80 33.66
CA VAL A 67 -10.07 -32.97 33.40
C VAL A 67 -9.50 -32.38 34.71
N LEU A 68 -10.34 -32.02 35.67
CA LEU A 68 -9.91 -31.52 36.98
C LEU A 68 -9.34 -32.65 37.84
N ASP A 69 -10.01 -33.80 37.95
CA ASP A 69 -9.51 -34.98 38.69
C ASP A 69 -8.12 -35.43 38.19
N ASN A 70 -7.85 -35.33 36.88
CA ASN A 70 -6.56 -35.68 36.29
C ASN A 70 -5.47 -34.61 36.48
N LEU A 71 -5.82 -33.37 36.85
CA LEU A 71 -4.84 -32.32 37.16
C LEU A 71 -4.34 -32.45 38.60
N ASP A 72 -5.24 -32.68 39.57
CA ASP A 72 -4.86 -32.90 40.98
C ASP A 72 -3.99 -34.15 41.14
N LEU A 73 -4.29 -35.22 40.39
CA LEU A 73 -3.44 -36.43 40.33
C LEU A 73 -2.06 -36.19 39.70
N LEU A 74 -1.91 -35.16 38.86
CA LEU A 74 -0.66 -34.83 38.17
C LEU A 74 0.35 -34.16 39.11
N GLU A 75 -0.13 -33.42 40.10
CA GLU A 75 0.72 -32.77 41.11
C GLU A 75 1.30 -33.79 42.09
N ALA A 76 0.54 -34.84 42.44
CA ALA A 76 0.95 -35.93 43.33
C ALA A 76 1.79 -37.04 42.68
N ALA A 77 1.81 -37.15 41.33
CA ALA A 77 2.47 -38.26 40.63
C ALA A 77 4.01 -38.12 40.53
N PRO A 78 4.79 -39.22 40.57
CA PRO A 78 6.24 -39.19 40.34
C PRO A 78 6.59 -38.83 38.88
N ALA A 79 7.77 -38.24 38.67
CA ALA A 79 8.15 -37.60 37.41
C ALA A 79 8.09 -38.51 36.16
N SER A 80 8.28 -39.83 36.30
CA SER A 80 8.31 -40.78 35.18
C SER A 80 6.93 -41.06 34.54
N SER A 81 5.81 -40.78 35.22
CA SER A 81 4.46 -41.03 34.70
C SER A 81 3.71 -39.77 34.23
N ARG A 82 4.17 -38.56 34.61
CA ARG A 82 3.49 -37.28 34.31
C ARG A 82 3.26 -37.04 32.81
N GLY A 83 4.19 -37.43 31.95
CA GLY A 83 4.07 -37.23 30.50
C GLY A 83 2.92 -38.00 29.84
N LEU A 84 2.55 -39.17 30.38
CA LEU A 84 1.46 -39.98 29.84
C LEU A 84 0.08 -39.42 30.25
N LEU A 85 -0.03 -38.90 31.47
CA LEU A 85 -1.22 -38.20 31.97
C LEU A 85 -1.49 -36.90 31.20
N LEU A 86 -0.43 -36.13 30.92
CA LEU A 86 -0.50 -34.92 30.09
C LEU A 86 -1.05 -35.22 28.68
N LEU A 87 -0.57 -36.28 28.01
CA LEU A 87 -1.10 -36.70 26.71
C LEU A 87 -2.60 -37.05 26.79
N GLY A 88 -3.01 -37.75 27.86
CA GLY A 88 -4.41 -38.09 28.11
C GLY A 88 -5.29 -36.85 28.22
N ALA A 89 -4.92 -35.91 29.09
CA ALA A 89 -5.65 -34.67 29.32
C ALA A 89 -5.81 -33.82 28.03
N PHE A 90 -4.73 -33.66 27.25
CA PHE A 90 -4.78 -32.96 25.97
C PHE A 90 -5.71 -33.63 24.95
N SER A 91 -5.77 -34.97 24.92
CA SER A 91 -6.67 -35.71 24.01
C SER A 91 -8.15 -35.48 24.35
N ALA A 92 -8.50 -35.42 25.64
CA ALA A 92 -9.86 -35.16 26.10
C ALA A 92 -10.30 -33.71 25.79
N LEU A 93 -9.42 -32.73 26.03
CA LEU A 93 -9.67 -31.32 25.71
C LEU A 93 -9.89 -31.10 24.21
N ALA A 94 -9.09 -31.74 23.35
CA ALA A 94 -9.26 -31.68 21.90
C ALA A 94 -10.60 -32.27 21.44
N ALA A 95 -11.03 -33.41 22.01
CA ALA A 95 -12.32 -34.03 21.70
C ALA A 95 -13.51 -33.14 22.07
N SER A 96 -13.49 -32.55 23.27
CA SER A 96 -14.50 -31.59 23.73
C SER A 96 -14.57 -30.34 22.85
N PHE A 97 -13.42 -29.81 22.40
CA PHE A 97 -13.38 -28.65 21.50
C PHE A 97 -13.99 -28.94 20.14
N VAL A 98 -13.68 -30.09 19.52
CA VAL A 98 -14.26 -30.52 18.24
C VAL A 98 -15.79 -30.72 18.34
N LEU A 99 -16.28 -31.24 19.46
CA LEU A 99 -17.72 -31.36 19.74
C LEU A 99 -18.40 -29.98 19.87
N ALA A 100 -17.80 -29.04 20.60
CA ALA A 100 -18.33 -27.69 20.77
C ALA A 100 -18.41 -26.91 19.44
N VAL A 101 -17.34 -26.95 18.63
CA VAL A 101 -17.31 -26.32 17.30
C VAL A 101 -18.34 -26.96 16.36
N SER A 102 -18.50 -28.29 16.41
CA SER A 102 -19.51 -29.01 15.63
C SER A 102 -20.95 -28.63 16.01
N ALA A 103 -21.22 -28.42 17.30
CA ALA A 103 -22.53 -27.96 17.77
C ALA A 103 -22.84 -26.52 17.33
N LEU A 104 -21.86 -25.62 17.43
CA LEU A 104 -21.98 -24.23 16.96
C LEU A 104 -22.30 -24.15 15.46
N PHE A 105 -21.62 -24.95 14.63
CA PHE A 105 -21.88 -24.99 13.19
C PHE A 105 -23.30 -25.48 12.84
N ARG A 106 -23.80 -26.52 13.52
CA ARG A 106 -25.18 -27.01 13.32
C ARG A 106 -26.21 -25.95 13.70
N HIS A 107 -26.06 -25.31 14.87
CA HIS A 107 -27.00 -24.29 15.33
C HIS A 107 -27.03 -23.05 14.42
N ARG A 108 -25.89 -22.67 13.81
CA ARG A 108 -25.82 -21.57 12.82
C ARG A 108 -26.48 -21.93 11.49
N SER A 109 -26.43 -23.21 11.09
CA SER A 109 -27.13 -23.74 9.91
C SER A 109 -28.64 -23.77 10.11
N GLU A 110 -29.12 -24.36 11.21
CA GLU A 110 -30.54 -24.50 11.53
C GLU A 110 -31.24 -23.14 11.63
N LYS A 111 -30.60 -22.14 12.25
CA LYS A 111 -31.13 -20.76 12.30
C LYS A 111 -31.31 -20.13 10.90
N ARG A 112 -30.41 -20.40 9.94
CA ARG A 112 -30.56 -19.91 8.56
C ARG A 112 -31.74 -20.58 7.84
N VAL A 113 -31.91 -21.89 7.99
CA VAL A 113 -33.03 -22.63 7.38
C VAL A 113 -34.37 -22.23 7.99
N ALA A 114 -34.43 -22.07 9.32
CA ALA A 114 -35.64 -21.62 10.01
C ALA A 114 -36.05 -20.20 9.57
N MET A 115 -35.11 -19.26 9.51
CA MET A 115 -35.39 -17.87 9.11
C MET A 115 -35.93 -17.77 7.67
N ALA A 116 -35.43 -18.60 6.74
CA ALA A 116 -35.96 -18.70 5.39
C ALA A 116 -37.39 -19.29 5.34
N ALA A 117 -37.71 -20.24 6.23
CA ALA A 117 -39.03 -20.87 6.28
C ALA A 117 -40.14 -19.96 6.89
N THR A 118 -39.79 -19.07 7.82
CA THR A 118 -40.79 -18.26 8.56
C THR A 118 -41.41 -17.12 7.73
N PHE A 119 -40.70 -16.55 6.75
CA PHE A 119 -41.24 -15.50 5.89
C PHE A 119 -42.20 -16.01 4.80
N GLY A 120 -42.23 -17.31 4.54
CA GLY A 120 -42.90 -17.92 3.38
C GLY A 120 -44.40 -18.26 3.53
N LYS A 121 -45.16 -17.66 4.47
CA LYS A 121 -46.60 -17.97 4.62
C LYS A 121 -47.44 -16.95 5.42
N LYS A 122 -47.89 -15.88 4.76
CA LYS A 122 -49.16 -15.15 5.01
C LYS A 122 -49.30 -13.99 4.01
N TYR A 123 -50.33 -14.04 3.16
CA TYR A 123 -51.17 -12.95 2.62
C TYR A 123 -51.89 -13.45 1.35
N SER A 124 -53.18 -13.12 1.24
CA SER A 124 -54.04 -13.50 0.11
C SER A 124 -53.89 -12.53 -1.06
N PRO A 125 -54.19 -12.92 -2.32
CA PRO A 125 -53.91 -12.09 -3.49
C PRO A 125 -54.87 -10.89 -3.60
N LEU A 126 -54.38 -9.70 -3.27
CA LEU A 126 -54.92 -8.45 -3.80
C LEU A 126 -54.22 -8.13 -5.12
N GLN A 127 -55.01 -7.92 -6.17
CA GLN A 127 -54.50 -7.46 -7.46
C GLN A 127 -53.97 -6.02 -7.31
N SER A 128 -52.66 -5.86 -7.39
CA SER A 128 -52.01 -4.54 -7.47
C SER A 128 -51.06 -4.52 -8.68
N THR A 129 -51.05 -3.39 -9.38
CA THR A 129 -50.33 -3.21 -10.64
C THR A 129 -48.87 -2.88 -10.38
N SER A 130 -48.04 -3.92 -10.26
CA SER A 130 -46.59 -3.77 -10.20
C SER A 130 -46.05 -3.17 -11.51
N ARG A 131 -45.60 -1.91 -11.45
CA ARG A 131 -44.60 -1.40 -12.41
C ARG A 131 -43.40 -2.36 -12.35
N PRO A 132 -42.79 -2.74 -13.48
CA PRO A 132 -41.61 -3.58 -13.46
C PRO A 132 -40.48 -2.84 -12.72
N GLN A 133 -40.04 -3.40 -11.60
CA GLN A 133 -38.74 -3.02 -11.06
C GLN A 133 -37.69 -3.40 -12.10
N SER A 134 -36.85 -2.44 -12.48
CA SER A 134 -35.70 -2.66 -13.35
C SER A 134 -34.67 -3.49 -12.60
N HIS A 135 -34.88 -4.81 -12.57
CA HIS A 135 -33.77 -5.74 -12.43
C HIS A 135 -32.76 -5.40 -13.52
N LEU A 136 -31.65 -4.78 -13.11
CA LEU A 136 -30.43 -4.74 -13.90
C LEU A 136 -29.91 -6.17 -14.00
N THR A 137 -30.52 -6.94 -14.89
CA THR A 137 -30.00 -8.20 -15.36
C THR A 137 -28.62 -7.88 -15.93
N LYS A 138 -27.57 -8.17 -15.16
CA LYS A 138 -26.22 -8.26 -15.71
C LYS A 138 -26.33 -9.23 -16.88
N MET A 139 -26.22 -8.72 -18.10
CA MET A 139 -25.93 -9.57 -19.24
C MET A 139 -24.57 -10.18 -18.91
N ASN A 140 -24.57 -11.46 -18.55
CA ASN A 140 -23.34 -12.22 -18.38
C ASN A 140 -22.75 -12.40 -19.77
N MET A 141 -21.97 -11.40 -20.18
CA MET A 141 -21.26 -11.36 -21.46
C MET A 141 -20.53 -12.67 -21.66
N ALA A 142 -20.67 -13.25 -22.84
CA ALA A 142 -19.94 -14.47 -23.18
C ALA A 142 -18.44 -14.21 -23.02
N LYS A 143 -17.77 -15.15 -22.35
CA LYS A 143 -16.34 -15.08 -22.07
C LYS A 143 -15.59 -16.02 -23.00
N GLU A 144 -14.49 -15.57 -23.56
CA GLU A 144 -13.50 -16.46 -24.16
C GLU A 144 -12.54 -16.89 -23.05
N VAL A 145 -12.20 -18.19 -23.04
CA VAL A 145 -11.27 -18.78 -22.07
C VAL A 145 -10.10 -19.35 -22.86
N ILE A 146 -8.94 -18.72 -22.71
CA ILE A 146 -7.71 -19.05 -23.42
C ILE A 146 -6.80 -19.76 -22.43
N PHE A 147 -6.67 -21.08 -22.58
CA PHE A 147 -5.75 -21.89 -21.78
C PHE A 147 -4.30 -21.73 -22.29
N ASN A 148 -3.34 -21.94 -21.39
CA ASN A 148 -1.93 -21.74 -21.66
C ASN A 148 -1.19 -23.02 -22.10
N ASP A 149 -1.92 -24.04 -22.60
CA ASP A 149 -1.36 -25.38 -22.89
C ASP A 149 -0.12 -25.35 -23.82
N ASP A 150 -0.11 -24.46 -24.81
CA ASP A 150 1.00 -24.23 -25.74
C ASP A 150 1.93 -23.04 -25.36
N GLY A 151 1.76 -22.45 -24.17
CA GLY A 151 2.45 -21.22 -23.73
C GLY A 151 2.05 -19.93 -24.47
N GLN A 152 1.18 -20.03 -25.49
CA GLN A 152 0.80 -18.90 -26.35
C GLN A 152 0.03 -17.79 -25.60
N ALA A 153 -0.76 -18.15 -24.57
CA ALA A 153 -1.53 -17.21 -23.78
C ALA A 153 -0.59 -16.27 -22.99
N LEU A 154 0.35 -16.84 -22.23
CA LEU A 154 1.39 -16.06 -21.55
C LEU A 154 2.27 -15.29 -22.54
N LYS A 155 2.56 -15.84 -23.73
CA LYS A 155 3.37 -15.10 -24.72
C LYS A 155 2.64 -13.88 -25.30
N ARG A 156 1.32 -13.95 -25.53
CA ARG A 156 0.49 -12.77 -25.89
C ARG A 156 0.47 -11.75 -24.76
N MET A 157 0.23 -12.18 -23.51
CA MET A 157 0.34 -11.28 -22.35
C MET A 157 1.73 -10.62 -22.26
N GLN A 158 2.80 -11.36 -22.58
CA GLN A 158 4.16 -10.81 -22.56
C GLN A 158 4.33 -9.72 -23.62
N THR A 159 3.79 -9.86 -24.84
CA THR A 159 3.85 -8.80 -25.85
C THR A 159 3.23 -7.49 -25.35
N GLY A 160 2.15 -7.55 -24.57
CA GLY A 160 1.56 -6.38 -23.91
C GLY A 160 2.45 -5.77 -22.83
N VAL A 161 3.09 -6.60 -22.01
CA VAL A 161 4.11 -6.16 -21.03
C VAL A 161 5.31 -5.52 -21.72
N ASP A 162 5.83 -6.15 -22.78
CA ASP A 162 6.99 -5.69 -23.55
C ASP A 162 6.67 -4.34 -24.23
N LYS A 163 5.46 -4.16 -24.77
CA LYS A 163 4.96 -2.87 -25.31
C LYS A 163 4.93 -1.76 -24.26
N LEU A 164 4.30 -2.02 -23.10
CA LEU A 164 4.24 -1.07 -21.99
C LEU A 164 5.63 -0.69 -21.48
N ALA A 165 6.49 -1.68 -21.20
CA ALA A 165 7.82 -1.46 -20.64
C ALA A 165 8.80 -0.85 -21.65
N THR A 166 8.61 -1.06 -22.96
CA THR A 166 9.38 -0.35 -23.99
C THR A 166 8.97 1.12 -24.03
N CYS A 167 7.67 1.43 -24.01
CA CYS A 167 7.18 2.81 -24.06
C CYS A 167 7.55 3.61 -22.80
N VAL A 168 7.31 3.05 -21.61
CA VAL A 168 7.72 3.66 -20.33
C VAL A 168 9.25 3.69 -20.21
N GLY A 169 9.96 2.68 -20.70
CA GLY A 169 11.41 2.55 -20.57
C GLY A 169 12.24 3.63 -21.27
N VAL A 170 11.70 4.37 -22.25
CA VAL A 170 12.46 5.45 -22.89
C VAL A 170 12.64 6.68 -22.00
N THR A 171 11.84 6.86 -20.95
CA THR A 171 11.98 7.98 -20.00
C THR A 171 13.02 7.71 -18.91
N LEU A 172 13.50 6.47 -18.76
CA LEU A 172 14.37 6.11 -17.64
C LEU A 172 15.75 6.78 -17.72
N GLY A 173 16.09 7.54 -16.67
CA GLY A 173 17.39 8.17 -16.45
C GLY A 173 17.47 9.65 -16.89
N PRO A 174 18.57 10.35 -16.57
CA PRO A 174 18.73 11.79 -16.81
C PRO A 174 18.82 12.19 -18.29
N LYS A 175 18.84 11.21 -19.20
CA LYS A 175 18.76 11.38 -20.66
C LYS A 175 17.56 10.61 -21.24
N GLY A 176 16.50 10.48 -20.44
CA GLY A 176 15.20 10.00 -20.87
C GLY A 176 14.63 10.83 -22.02
N ARG A 177 13.74 10.21 -22.81
CA ARG A 177 13.11 10.81 -23.98
C ARG A 177 11.62 10.99 -23.72
N ASN A 178 11.11 12.18 -24.01
CA ASN A 178 9.68 12.47 -23.89
C ASN A 178 8.84 11.55 -24.78
N VAL A 179 7.70 11.11 -24.25
CA VAL A 179 6.64 10.43 -25.00
C VAL A 179 5.57 11.47 -25.37
N VAL A 180 5.03 11.36 -26.59
CA VAL A 180 3.94 12.20 -27.08
C VAL A 180 2.65 11.40 -27.01
N LEU A 181 1.65 11.96 -26.32
CA LEU A 181 0.34 11.36 -26.10
C LEU A 181 -0.72 12.13 -26.90
N GLU A 182 -1.55 11.40 -27.64
CA GLU A 182 -2.72 11.96 -28.32
C GLU A 182 -3.80 12.37 -27.30
N THR A 183 -4.47 13.48 -27.57
CA THR A 183 -5.62 13.96 -26.79
C THR A 183 -6.83 14.10 -27.70
N SER A 184 -7.97 13.53 -27.32
CA SER A 184 -9.20 13.55 -28.15
C SER A 184 -9.68 14.97 -28.49
N PHE A 185 -9.29 15.97 -27.71
CA PHE A 185 -9.48 17.40 -27.98
C PHE A 185 -8.25 18.18 -27.49
N GLY A 186 -7.80 19.17 -28.27
CA GLY A 186 -6.66 20.02 -27.92
C GLY A 186 -5.32 19.57 -28.53
N PRO A 187 -4.21 20.22 -28.15
CA PRO A 187 -2.86 19.84 -28.60
C PRO A 187 -2.35 18.60 -27.85
N PRO A 188 -1.52 17.74 -28.48
CA PRO A 188 -1.00 16.54 -27.85
C PRO A 188 -0.14 16.86 -26.63
N LYS A 189 -0.23 16.02 -25.60
CA LYS A 189 0.58 16.15 -24.38
C LYS A 189 1.97 15.59 -24.63
N ILE A 190 3.00 16.29 -24.15
CA ILE A 190 4.38 15.81 -24.15
C ILE A 190 4.76 15.55 -22.70
N VAL A 191 5.14 14.30 -22.37
CA VAL A 191 5.38 13.86 -20.99
C VAL A 191 6.67 13.06 -20.87
N ASN A 192 7.28 13.09 -19.69
CA ASN A 192 8.45 12.25 -19.33
C ASN A 192 8.20 11.39 -18.07
N ASP A 193 6.99 11.44 -17.49
CA ASP A 193 6.58 10.65 -16.33
C ASP A 193 6.05 9.25 -16.75
N GLY A 194 6.57 8.22 -16.09
CA GLY A 194 6.17 6.82 -16.30
C GLY A 194 4.76 6.46 -15.80
N VAL A 195 4.20 7.17 -14.81
CA VAL A 195 2.83 6.94 -14.30
C VAL A 195 1.81 7.33 -15.37
N THR A 196 1.92 8.56 -15.88
CA THR A 196 1.03 9.11 -16.92
C THR A 196 1.10 8.27 -18.19
N ILE A 197 2.32 7.91 -18.64
CA ILE A 197 2.50 7.04 -19.82
C ILE A 197 1.86 5.67 -19.59
N ALA A 198 2.06 5.04 -18.43
CA ALA A 198 1.44 3.75 -18.13
C ALA A 198 -0.10 3.85 -18.03
N GLY A 199 -0.62 4.95 -17.49
CA GLY A 199 -2.06 5.22 -17.35
C GLY A 199 -2.80 5.24 -18.68
N GLU A 200 -2.25 5.95 -19.66
CA GLU A 200 -2.87 6.17 -20.98
C GLU A 200 -2.69 4.98 -21.95
N ILE A 201 -1.78 4.03 -21.67
CA ILE A 201 -1.62 2.82 -22.48
C ILE A 201 -2.76 1.83 -22.21
N ASP A 202 -3.65 1.68 -23.20
CA ASP A 202 -4.50 0.51 -23.39
C ASP A 202 -4.24 -0.13 -24.76
N LEU A 203 -4.51 -1.43 -24.91
CA LEU A 203 -4.13 -2.22 -26.09
C LEU A 203 -5.36 -2.91 -26.71
N GLU A 204 -5.38 -3.03 -28.04
CA GLU A 204 -6.51 -3.57 -28.79
C GLU A 204 -6.75 -5.07 -28.53
N ASP A 205 -5.69 -5.89 -28.42
CA ASP A 205 -5.81 -7.30 -28.00
C ASP A 205 -6.08 -7.34 -26.48
N PRO A 206 -7.24 -7.85 -26.02
CA PRO A 206 -7.56 -7.93 -24.59
C PRO A 206 -6.56 -8.77 -23.78
N VAL A 207 -5.86 -9.72 -24.41
CA VAL A 207 -4.84 -10.57 -23.76
C VAL A 207 -3.55 -9.78 -23.53
N GLU A 208 -3.11 -9.00 -24.50
CA GLU A 208 -2.00 -8.05 -24.33
C GLU A 208 -2.35 -6.98 -23.28
N ALA A 209 -3.57 -6.43 -23.36
CA ALA A 209 -4.05 -5.40 -22.45
C ALA A 209 -4.06 -5.88 -20.99
N ILE A 210 -4.45 -7.14 -20.72
CA ILE A 210 -4.35 -7.74 -19.38
C ILE A 210 -2.89 -7.82 -18.91
N GLY A 211 -1.96 -8.24 -19.78
CA GLY A 211 -0.52 -8.25 -19.47
C GLY A 211 0.00 -6.87 -19.07
N ALA A 212 -0.28 -5.84 -19.88
CA ALA A 212 0.07 -4.46 -19.58
C ALA A 212 -0.57 -3.97 -18.25
N LYS A 213 -1.86 -4.23 -18.04
CA LYS A 213 -2.61 -3.79 -16.85
C LYS A 213 -2.11 -4.44 -15.55
N LEU A 214 -1.58 -5.66 -15.61
CA LEU A 214 -0.89 -6.30 -14.46
C LEU A 214 0.39 -5.54 -14.08
N VAL A 215 1.25 -5.21 -15.04
CA VAL A 215 2.52 -4.50 -14.76
C VAL A 215 2.27 -3.04 -14.37
N ARG A 216 1.26 -2.39 -14.94
CA ARG A 216 0.78 -1.08 -14.49
C ARG A 216 0.40 -1.06 -13.00
N GLN A 217 -0.12 -2.18 -12.48
CA GLN A 217 -0.43 -2.28 -11.04
C GLN A 217 0.83 -2.31 -10.16
N ALA A 218 1.97 -2.82 -10.64
CA ALA A 218 3.25 -2.72 -9.91
C ALA A 218 3.78 -1.28 -9.91
N ALA A 219 3.68 -0.58 -11.04
CA ALA A 219 4.04 0.84 -11.13
C ALA A 219 3.21 1.69 -10.16
N GLN A 220 1.87 1.58 -10.23
CA GLN A 220 0.96 2.32 -9.35
C GLN A 220 1.24 2.05 -7.87
N LYS A 221 1.33 0.78 -7.45
CA LYS A 221 1.63 0.43 -6.05
C LYS A 221 2.98 0.95 -5.56
N THR A 222 3.96 1.07 -6.45
CA THR A 222 5.27 1.65 -6.11
C THR A 222 5.11 3.16 -5.88
N ASN A 223 4.32 3.85 -6.71
CA ASN A 223 3.95 5.25 -6.49
C ASN A 223 3.19 5.44 -5.17
N ASP A 224 2.13 4.66 -4.94
CA ASP A 224 1.28 4.74 -3.75
C ASP A 224 2.06 4.51 -2.43
N GLN A 225 3.21 3.83 -2.49
CA GLN A 225 4.04 3.49 -1.33
C GLN A 225 5.27 4.39 -1.16
N ALA A 226 5.94 4.77 -2.25
CA ALA A 226 7.25 5.43 -2.23
C ALA A 226 7.31 6.73 -3.04
N GLY A 227 6.32 7.01 -3.89
CA GLY A 227 6.19 8.26 -4.66
C GLY A 227 7.23 8.50 -5.76
N ASP A 228 7.97 7.46 -6.15
CA ASP A 228 8.93 7.45 -7.27
C ASP A 228 9.16 5.98 -7.67
N GLY A 229 9.97 5.72 -8.72
CA GLY A 229 10.40 4.39 -9.13
C GLY A 229 9.42 3.64 -10.03
N THR A 230 8.40 4.31 -10.55
CA THR A 230 7.34 3.73 -11.39
C THR A 230 7.86 3.15 -12.70
N THR A 231 8.74 3.89 -13.38
CA THR A 231 9.51 3.44 -14.55
C THR A 231 10.41 2.24 -14.21
N THR A 232 11.13 2.31 -13.07
CA THR A 232 12.01 1.22 -12.60
C THR A 232 11.23 -0.06 -12.26
N ALA A 233 10.09 0.05 -11.58
CA ALA A 233 9.20 -1.06 -11.27
C ALA A 233 8.61 -1.70 -12.55
N THR A 234 8.24 -0.88 -13.54
CA THR A 234 7.76 -1.34 -14.86
C THR A 234 8.84 -2.16 -15.58
N VAL A 235 10.06 -1.63 -15.66
CA VAL A 235 11.21 -2.27 -16.32
C VAL A 235 11.65 -3.55 -15.60
N LEU A 236 11.70 -3.54 -14.26
CA LEU A 236 12.00 -4.75 -13.47
C LEU A 236 10.91 -5.82 -13.61
N SER A 237 9.62 -5.44 -13.64
CA SER A 237 8.52 -6.39 -13.86
C SER A 237 8.67 -7.10 -15.20
N ALA A 238 8.90 -6.34 -16.28
CA ALA A 238 9.12 -6.89 -17.61
C ALA A 238 10.41 -7.75 -17.69
N ALA A 239 11.47 -7.38 -16.98
CA ALA A 239 12.70 -8.16 -16.91
C ALA A 239 12.51 -9.50 -16.17
N PHE A 240 11.84 -9.50 -15.01
CA PHE A 240 11.51 -10.72 -14.26
C PHE A 240 10.57 -11.65 -15.06
N ILE A 241 9.55 -11.08 -15.73
CA ILE A 241 8.65 -11.84 -16.62
C ILE A 241 9.44 -12.42 -17.80
N THR A 242 10.30 -11.62 -18.45
CA THR A 242 11.06 -12.06 -19.65
C THR A 242 12.07 -13.15 -19.33
N GLU A 243 12.84 -13.03 -18.24
CA GLU A 243 13.77 -14.09 -17.84
C GLU A 243 13.02 -15.32 -17.28
N GLY A 244 11.89 -15.14 -16.59
CA GLY A 244 11.04 -16.23 -16.13
C GLY A 244 10.40 -17.03 -17.25
N MET A 245 9.84 -16.37 -18.26
CA MET A 245 9.19 -16.99 -19.41
C MET A 245 10.13 -17.91 -20.19
N LYS A 246 11.43 -17.54 -20.31
CA LYS A 246 12.46 -18.39 -20.94
C LYS A 246 12.66 -19.72 -20.19
N ILE A 247 12.48 -19.72 -18.87
CA ILE A 247 12.68 -20.89 -18.02
C ILE A 247 11.40 -21.73 -17.92
N VAL A 248 10.23 -21.10 -17.83
CA VAL A 248 8.92 -21.79 -17.89
C VAL A 248 8.74 -22.48 -19.24
N ALA A 249 9.10 -21.83 -20.35
CA ALA A 249 9.07 -22.45 -21.69
C ALA A 249 10.07 -23.61 -21.86
N ALA A 250 11.03 -23.78 -20.94
CA ALA A 250 11.93 -24.93 -20.88
C ALA A 250 11.39 -26.08 -19.98
N GLY A 251 10.16 -25.96 -19.46
CA GLY A 251 9.47 -27.00 -18.69
C GLY A 251 9.74 -26.99 -17.17
N ALA A 252 10.33 -25.93 -16.62
CA ALA A 252 10.54 -25.79 -15.17
C ALA A 252 9.24 -25.46 -14.42
N ASN A 253 9.06 -25.96 -13.19
CA ASN A 253 7.84 -25.75 -12.41
C ASN A 253 7.67 -24.27 -11.99
N PRO A 254 6.64 -23.54 -12.47
CA PRO A 254 6.49 -22.11 -12.17
C PRO A 254 6.28 -21.83 -10.67
N VAL A 255 5.69 -22.78 -9.92
CA VAL A 255 5.42 -22.62 -8.49
C VAL A 255 6.70 -22.72 -7.64
N GLN A 256 7.69 -23.54 -8.06
CA GLN A 256 8.99 -23.59 -7.38
C GLN A 256 9.91 -22.46 -7.84
N LEU A 257 9.87 -22.11 -9.14
CA LEU A 257 10.59 -20.99 -9.73
C LEU A 257 10.26 -19.67 -9.02
N THR A 258 8.97 -19.36 -8.87
CA THR A 258 8.50 -18.13 -8.22
C THR A 258 8.73 -18.12 -6.71
N ARG A 259 8.75 -19.27 -6.03
CA ARG A 259 9.22 -19.37 -4.63
C ARG A 259 10.70 -19.03 -4.50
N GLY A 260 11.53 -19.43 -5.47
CA GLY A 260 12.93 -19.02 -5.55
C GLY A 260 13.09 -17.52 -5.71
N MET A 261 12.31 -16.92 -6.61
CA MET A 261 12.26 -15.46 -6.82
C MET A 261 11.84 -14.72 -5.53
N ASP A 262 10.72 -15.12 -4.90
CA ASP A 262 10.23 -14.52 -3.64
C ASP A 262 11.30 -14.55 -2.53
N LYS A 263 11.90 -15.72 -2.29
CA LYS A 263 12.95 -15.89 -1.27
C LYS A 263 14.17 -15.02 -1.57
N THR A 264 14.58 -14.97 -2.84
CA THR A 264 15.73 -14.17 -3.26
C THR A 264 15.48 -12.69 -3.05
N VAL A 265 14.31 -12.18 -3.48
CA VAL A 265 13.96 -10.76 -3.28
C VAL A 265 13.83 -10.42 -1.80
N ALA A 266 13.20 -11.28 -0.98
CA ALA A 266 13.11 -11.05 0.46
C ALA A 266 14.49 -10.97 1.15
N ALA A 267 15.46 -11.81 0.74
CA ALA A 267 16.83 -11.75 1.22
C ALA A 267 17.59 -10.52 0.72
N LEU A 268 17.42 -10.15 -0.56
CA LEU A 268 18.00 -8.92 -1.13
C LEU A 268 17.47 -7.66 -0.46
N VAL A 269 16.20 -7.61 -0.03
CA VAL A 269 15.65 -6.49 0.74
C VAL A 269 16.33 -6.34 2.10
N GLN A 270 16.76 -7.43 2.76
CA GLN A 270 17.55 -7.33 3.99
C GLN A 270 18.97 -6.81 3.69
N LYS A 271 19.62 -7.30 2.63
CA LYS A 271 20.95 -6.80 2.23
C LYS A 271 20.90 -5.33 1.80
N LEU A 272 19.86 -4.90 1.08
CA LEU A 272 19.59 -3.51 0.72
C LEU A 272 19.50 -2.60 1.94
N LYS A 273 18.80 -3.02 3.01
CA LYS A 273 18.77 -2.26 4.28
C LYS A 273 20.15 -2.12 4.91
N GLY A 274 20.98 -3.16 4.86
CA GLY A 274 22.39 -3.10 5.29
C GLY A 274 23.31 -2.26 4.39
N MET A 275 22.84 -1.84 3.21
CA MET A 275 23.54 -0.92 2.30
C MET A 275 23.02 0.53 2.39
N SER A 276 21.92 0.77 3.11
CA SER A 276 21.29 2.08 3.23
C SER A 276 22.10 2.99 4.15
N LYS A 277 22.29 4.25 3.75
CA LYS A 277 22.81 5.33 4.59
C LYS A 277 21.64 6.16 5.10
N GLU A 278 21.64 6.55 6.39
CA GLU A 278 20.73 7.61 6.85
C GLU A 278 21.08 8.93 6.12
N VAL A 279 20.06 9.64 5.64
CA VAL A 279 20.23 10.83 4.82
C VAL A 279 20.65 12.03 5.67
N GLU A 280 21.68 12.75 5.25
CA GLU A 280 22.09 14.04 5.81
C GLU A 280 21.30 15.19 5.15
N ASP A 281 21.16 16.33 5.83
CA ASP A 281 20.32 17.43 5.31
C ASP A 281 20.87 18.06 4.01
N SER A 282 22.18 17.92 3.76
CA SER A 282 22.84 18.25 2.49
C SER A 282 22.53 17.27 1.35
N GLU A 283 22.11 16.05 1.66
CA GLU A 283 21.79 15.00 0.70
C GLU A 283 20.32 15.06 0.24
N LEU A 284 19.44 15.68 1.05
CA LEU A 284 18.03 15.93 0.71
C LEU A 284 17.89 16.73 -0.59
N ALA A 285 18.69 17.78 -0.76
CA ALA A 285 18.72 18.58 -1.99
C ALA A 285 19.10 17.76 -3.23
N TYR A 286 20.04 16.81 -3.09
CA TYR A 286 20.43 15.91 -4.18
C TYR A 286 19.30 14.94 -4.53
N VAL A 287 18.72 14.23 -3.56
CA VAL A 287 17.56 13.33 -3.77
C VAL A 287 16.43 14.07 -4.49
N ALA A 288 16.03 15.23 -3.96
CA ALA A 288 14.99 16.06 -4.54
C ALA A 288 15.35 16.51 -5.97
N SER A 289 16.60 16.88 -6.24
CA SER A 289 17.04 17.29 -7.59
C SER A 289 17.01 16.15 -8.61
N ILE A 290 17.34 14.91 -8.21
CA ILE A 290 17.35 13.74 -9.10
C ILE A 290 15.93 13.44 -9.56
N SER A 291 14.98 13.27 -8.64
CA SER A 291 13.57 13.00 -8.95
C SER A 291 12.88 14.19 -9.65
N ALA A 292 13.33 15.44 -9.41
CA ALA A 292 12.88 16.62 -10.17
C ALA A 292 13.43 16.69 -11.63
N GLY A 293 14.06 15.62 -12.13
CA GLY A 293 14.62 15.55 -13.48
C GLY A 293 15.97 16.27 -13.62
N GLY A 294 16.78 16.30 -12.56
CA GLY A 294 18.06 17.03 -12.49
C GLY A 294 17.94 18.50 -12.10
N ASN A 295 16.78 18.96 -11.61
CA ASN A 295 16.57 20.37 -11.28
C ASN A 295 17.01 20.71 -9.84
N MET A 296 18.20 21.31 -9.72
CA MET A 296 18.78 21.73 -8.45
C MET A 296 18.05 22.93 -7.78
N GLU A 297 17.32 23.75 -8.53
CA GLU A 297 16.49 24.83 -7.96
C GLU A 297 15.34 24.24 -7.13
N VAL A 298 14.63 23.27 -7.72
CA VAL A 298 13.59 22.49 -7.05
C VAL A 298 14.17 21.69 -5.88
N GLY A 299 15.35 21.07 -6.08
CA GLY A 299 16.03 20.33 -5.03
C GLY A 299 16.32 21.17 -3.79
N ASN A 300 16.95 22.34 -3.98
CA ASN A 300 17.21 23.30 -2.91
C ASN A 300 15.92 23.84 -2.27
N MET A 301 14.86 24.08 -3.05
CA MET A 301 13.58 24.54 -2.53
C MET A 301 12.91 23.52 -1.60
N ILE A 302 12.88 22.24 -2.00
CA ILE A 302 12.35 21.15 -1.17
C ILE A 302 13.20 20.95 0.09
N SER A 303 14.54 20.99 -0.04
CA SER A 303 15.45 20.93 1.11
C SER A 303 15.22 22.07 2.10
N THR A 304 15.09 23.31 1.61
CA THR A 304 14.80 24.50 2.42
C THR A 304 13.42 24.44 3.08
N ALA A 305 12.44 23.81 2.42
CA ALA A 305 11.13 23.57 3.01
C ALA A 305 11.24 22.57 4.18
N MET A 306 11.91 21.43 3.96
CA MET A 306 12.10 20.37 4.97
C MET A 306 12.97 20.81 6.15
N GLU A 307 13.93 21.72 5.96
CA GLU A 307 14.67 22.36 7.04
C GLU A 307 13.74 23.19 7.94
N LYS A 308 12.84 23.98 7.35
CA LYS A 308 11.92 24.87 8.09
C LYS A 308 10.78 24.15 8.81
N VAL A 309 10.20 23.10 8.20
CA VAL A 309 9.10 22.32 8.82
C VAL A 309 9.58 21.08 9.58
N GLY A 310 10.87 20.76 9.47
CA GLY A 310 11.48 19.56 10.00
C GLY A 310 11.18 18.29 9.17
N ARG A 311 11.96 17.23 9.41
CA ARG A 311 11.88 15.93 8.71
C ARG A 311 10.51 15.23 8.74
N LYS A 312 9.58 15.64 9.61
CA LYS A 312 8.19 15.14 9.70
C LYS A 312 7.12 16.22 9.45
N GLY A 313 7.53 17.42 9.04
CA GLY A 313 6.62 18.52 8.75
C GLY A 313 5.84 18.31 7.46
N VAL A 314 4.77 19.09 7.30
CA VAL A 314 3.88 18.98 6.13
C VAL A 314 4.39 19.90 5.02
N ILE A 315 4.50 19.36 3.81
CA ILE A 315 4.74 20.16 2.61
C ILE A 315 3.56 19.94 1.66
N THR A 316 2.94 21.04 1.24
CA THR A 316 1.80 21.10 0.32
C THR A 316 2.24 21.84 -0.94
N LEU A 317 1.68 21.44 -2.08
CA LEU A 317 2.07 21.96 -3.39
C LEU A 317 0.90 22.64 -4.08
N GLU A 318 1.15 23.87 -4.51
CA GLU A 318 0.20 24.77 -5.16
C GLU A 318 0.71 25.28 -6.51
N GLU A 319 -0.20 25.84 -7.29
CA GLU A 319 0.10 26.51 -8.56
C GLU A 319 0.21 28.03 -8.32
N SER A 320 1.37 28.59 -8.65
CA SER A 320 1.57 30.05 -8.67
C SER A 320 0.78 30.67 -9.82
N ARG A 321 0.38 31.93 -9.63
CA ARG A 321 -0.15 32.78 -10.72
C ARG A 321 0.96 33.52 -11.47
N GLY A 322 2.21 33.40 -11.02
CA GLY A 322 3.40 33.93 -11.66
C GLY A 322 4.22 32.86 -12.38
N VAL A 323 5.33 33.28 -12.97
CA VAL A 323 6.31 32.39 -13.61
C VAL A 323 7.28 31.82 -12.56
N ASP A 324 7.52 32.56 -11.49
CA ASP A 324 8.47 32.24 -10.43
C ASP A 324 7.94 31.17 -9.46
N ASN A 325 8.86 30.41 -8.87
CA ASN A 325 8.57 29.46 -7.80
C ASN A 325 8.73 30.15 -6.43
N ASP A 326 7.75 29.99 -5.53
CA ASP A 326 7.78 30.56 -4.18
C ASP A 326 7.71 29.48 -3.09
N LEU A 327 8.31 29.75 -1.93
CA LEU A 327 8.23 28.92 -0.72
C LEU A 327 7.73 29.75 0.46
N TYR A 328 6.47 29.54 0.82
CA TYR A 328 5.87 30.10 2.02
C TYR A 328 5.87 29.04 3.14
N VAL A 329 6.12 29.45 4.38
CA VAL A 329 5.88 28.60 5.56
C VAL A 329 4.81 29.28 6.40
N VAL A 330 3.74 28.54 6.66
CA VAL A 330 2.52 28.99 7.31
C VAL A 330 2.15 28.04 8.43
N GLU A 331 1.42 28.52 9.43
CA GLU A 331 0.94 27.66 10.51
C GLU A 331 -0.16 26.73 9.98
N GLY A 332 -0.11 25.46 10.37
CA GLY A 332 -1.00 24.45 9.81
C GLY A 332 -0.67 23.04 10.31
N MET A 333 -1.52 22.09 9.95
CA MET A 333 -1.37 20.67 10.32
C MET A 333 -1.96 19.75 9.25
N ALA A 334 -1.50 18.50 9.19
CA ALA A 334 -2.12 17.45 8.37
C ALA A 334 -2.28 16.12 9.10
N PHE A 335 -3.28 15.33 8.70
CA PHE A 335 -3.60 14.04 9.30
C PHE A 335 -4.29 13.09 8.30
N GLU A 336 -4.20 11.79 8.58
CA GLU A 336 -4.68 10.68 7.74
C GLU A 336 -6.21 10.45 7.88
N ARG A 337 -6.98 11.45 7.44
CA ARG A 337 -8.42 11.36 7.21
C ARG A 337 -8.78 12.17 5.97
N GLY A 338 -9.36 11.52 4.96
CA GLY A 338 -9.91 12.20 3.79
C GLY A 338 -11.42 12.40 3.82
N TYR A 339 -11.98 12.82 2.68
CA TYR A 339 -13.42 13.07 2.52
C TYR A 339 -14.27 11.80 2.70
N MET A 340 -15.45 11.94 3.30
CA MET A 340 -16.41 10.83 3.47
C MET A 340 -17.14 10.44 2.17
N SER A 341 -17.05 11.25 1.11
CA SER A 341 -17.65 10.95 -0.19
C SER A 341 -16.92 11.66 -1.33
N PRO A 342 -16.59 10.97 -2.46
CA PRO A 342 -16.00 11.60 -3.64
C PRO A 342 -16.86 12.74 -4.23
N TYR A 343 -18.17 12.78 -3.94
CA TYR A 343 -19.06 13.84 -4.41
C TYR A 343 -18.82 15.23 -3.76
N PHE A 344 -17.88 15.35 -2.82
CA PHE A 344 -17.42 16.66 -2.31
C PHE A 344 -16.31 17.30 -3.16
N VAL A 345 -15.60 16.51 -3.99
CA VAL A 345 -14.44 16.91 -4.80
C VAL A 345 -14.70 18.22 -5.56
N THR A 346 -13.72 19.13 -5.51
CA THR A 346 -13.71 20.41 -6.25
C THR A 346 -12.79 20.33 -7.45
N ASP A 347 -11.65 19.65 -7.31
CA ASP A 347 -10.65 19.43 -8.35
C ASP A 347 -10.74 17.98 -8.84
N THR A 348 -11.27 17.81 -10.04
CA THR A 348 -11.42 16.48 -10.68
C THR A 348 -10.14 15.96 -11.33
N GLU A 349 -9.11 16.78 -11.53
CA GLU A 349 -7.80 16.31 -11.98
C GLU A 349 -7.06 15.68 -10.78
N ARG A 350 -6.91 16.40 -9.67
CA ARG A 350 -6.25 15.90 -8.44
C ARG A 350 -7.12 14.95 -7.59
N ASN A 351 -8.43 14.93 -7.82
CA ASN A 351 -9.41 14.26 -6.95
C ASN A 351 -9.35 14.79 -5.49
N THR A 352 -9.20 16.10 -5.31
CA THR A 352 -9.18 16.76 -3.99
C THR A 352 -10.34 17.74 -3.80
N VAL A 353 -10.64 18.04 -2.54
CA VAL A 353 -11.46 19.18 -2.12
C VAL A 353 -10.51 20.27 -1.66
N ALA A 354 -10.52 21.42 -2.32
CA ALA A 354 -9.74 22.59 -1.95
C ALA A 354 -10.68 23.78 -1.73
N TYR A 355 -10.57 24.42 -0.56
CA TYR A 355 -11.36 25.61 -0.22
C TYR A 355 -10.48 26.66 0.49
N ASP A 356 -10.49 27.88 -0.04
CA ASP A 356 -9.90 29.06 0.58
C ASP A 356 -10.90 29.72 1.56
N GLY A 357 -10.41 30.25 2.69
CA GLY A 357 -11.23 30.94 3.69
C GLY A 357 -12.29 30.06 4.35
N ALA A 358 -12.00 28.78 4.55
CA ALA A 358 -12.95 27.81 5.08
C ALA A 358 -13.15 27.93 6.60
N ARG A 359 -14.38 27.67 7.07
CA ARG A 359 -14.69 27.50 8.50
C ARG A 359 -14.83 26.03 8.87
N LEU A 360 -14.44 25.69 10.10
CA LEU A 360 -14.42 24.33 10.63
C LEU A 360 -15.45 24.16 11.76
N LEU A 361 -16.39 23.24 11.57
CA LEU A 361 -17.28 22.75 12.62
C LEU A 361 -16.70 21.45 13.20
N LEU A 362 -16.29 21.49 14.47
CA LEU A 362 -15.64 20.38 15.18
C LEU A 362 -16.61 19.80 16.21
N VAL A 363 -16.98 18.53 16.08
CA VAL A 363 -17.97 17.85 16.94
C VAL A 363 -17.37 16.58 17.53
N ASP A 364 -17.48 16.36 18.84
CA ASP A 364 -16.96 15.12 19.43
C ASP A 364 -17.82 13.90 19.07
N LYS A 365 -19.16 14.04 19.09
CA LYS A 365 -20.09 12.92 18.86
C LYS A 365 -20.39 12.68 17.37
N LYS A 366 -21.25 11.69 17.10
CA LYS A 366 -21.72 11.35 15.75
C LYS A 366 -22.90 12.23 15.35
N ILE A 367 -22.97 12.59 14.08
CA ILE A 367 -24.06 13.41 13.54
C ILE A 367 -25.00 12.50 12.74
N ALA A 368 -26.17 12.19 13.33
CA ALA A 368 -27.19 11.37 12.69
C ALA A 368 -28.02 12.16 11.67
N THR A 369 -28.55 13.32 12.08
CA THR A 369 -29.48 14.14 11.28
C THR A 369 -28.82 15.41 10.76
N ALA A 370 -29.15 15.80 9.51
CA ALA A 370 -28.77 17.13 9.02
C ALA A 370 -29.49 18.27 9.78
N ARG A 371 -30.64 17.98 10.41
CA ARG A 371 -31.43 18.95 11.21
C ARG A 371 -30.62 19.61 12.32
N ASP A 372 -29.76 18.83 12.96
CA ASP A 372 -28.99 19.25 14.13
C ASP A 372 -27.92 20.29 13.75
N MET A 373 -27.61 20.43 12.45
CA MET A 373 -26.66 21.41 11.90
C MET A 373 -27.33 22.59 11.16
N VAL A 374 -28.66 22.63 11.03
CA VAL A 374 -29.37 23.57 10.13
C VAL A 374 -28.95 25.03 10.35
N LYS A 375 -28.83 25.47 11.61
CA LYS A 375 -28.40 26.84 11.94
C LYS A 375 -27.01 27.19 11.39
N ILE A 376 -26.05 26.26 11.45
CA ILE A 376 -24.69 26.46 10.91
C ILE A 376 -24.69 26.39 9.38
N LEU A 377 -25.50 25.50 8.79
CA LEU A 377 -25.64 25.40 7.34
C LEU A 377 -26.27 26.67 6.75
N GLU A 378 -27.32 27.21 7.38
CA GLU A 378 -27.94 28.49 6.99
C GLU A 378 -26.94 29.66 7.07
N LEU A 379 -26.13 29.75 8.13
CA LEU A 379 -25.06 30.75 8.24
C LEU A 379 -24.03 30.63 7.11
N SER A 380 -23.61 29.40 6.73
CA SER A 380 -22.67 29.20 5.62
C SER A 380 -23.23 29.61 4.25
N VAL A 381 -24.55 29.53 4.05
CA VAL A 381 -25.22 30.03 2.83
C VAL A 381 -25.35 31.56 2.87
N GLN A 382 -25.70 32.14 4.03
CA GLN A 382 -25.91 33.59 4.18
C GLN A 382 -24.61 34.39 4.06
N GLU A 383 -23.51 33.90 4.65
CA GLU A 383 -22.19 34.55 4.59
C GLU A 383 -21.32 34.03 3.41
N GLY A 384 -21.71 32.94 2.75
CA GLY A 384 -21.09 32.42 1.52
C GLY A 384 -19.76 31.66 1.68
N PHE A 385 -19.34 31.39 2.92
CA PHE A 385 -18.07 30.72 3.24
C PHE A 385 -18.13 29.19 3.04
N PRO A 386 -17.01 28.53 2.70
CA PRO A 386 -16.93 27.07 2.69
C PRO A 386 -16.92 26.49 4.12
N LEU A 387 -17.67 25.41 4.34
CA LEU A 387 -17.77 24.73 5.64
C LEU A 387 -17.14 23.33 5.58
N ILE A 388 -16.19 23.07 6.48
CA ILE A 388 -15.66 21.73 6.76
C ILE A 388 -16.35 21.21 8.03
N ILE A 389 -16.90 20.00 7.98
CA ILE A 389 -17.56 19.35 9.12
C ILE A 389 -16.73 18.15 9.53
N MET A 390 -16.21 18.16 10.76
CA MET A 390 -15.46 17.06 11.36
C MET A 390 -16.19 16.51 12.58
N ALA A 391 -16.50 15.21 12.55
CA ALA A 391 -17.21 14.50 13.62
C ALA A 391 -16.64 13.09 13.83
N GLU A 392 -16.99 12.39 14.91
CA GLU A 392 -16.63 10.97 15.08
C GLU A 392 -17.17 10.11 13.92
N ASP A 393 -18.42 10.36 13.53
CA ASP A 393 -19.03 9.83 12.31
C ASP A 393 -20.17 10.73 11.84
N ILE A 394 -20.55 10.61 10.57
CA ILE A 394 -21.67 11.34 9.97
C ILE A 394 -22.52 10.29 9.24
N GLU A 395 -23.74 10.06 9.73
CA GLU A 395 -24.57 8.95 9.26
C GLU A 395 -25.16 9.23 7.87
N GLN A 396 -25.68 8.18 7.22
CA GLN A 396 -26.05 8.22 5.81
C GLN A 396 -27.17 9.24 5.50
N GLU A 397 -28.07 9.55 6.45
CA GLU A 397 -29.09 10.60 6.28
C GLU A 397 -28.45 11.99 6.23
N ALA A 398 -27.63 12.36 7.22
CA ALA A 398 -26.89 13.61 7.22
C ALA A 398 -25.95 13.72 6.00
N LEU A 399 -25.15 12.69 5.74
CA LEU A 399 -24.17 12.68 4.65
C LEU A 399 -24.83 12.83 3.26
N SER A 400 -25.92 12.12 2.99
CA SER A 400 -26.64 12.24 1.71
C SER A 400 -27.28 13.63 1.54
N THR A 401 -27.77 14.23 2.62
CA THR A 401 -28.31 15.60 2.61
C THR A 401 -27.23 16.63 2.27
N LEU A 402 -26.02 16.49 2.83
CA LEU A 402 -24.88 17.36 2.51
C LEU A 402 -24.44 17.19 1.04
N VAL A 403 -24.28 15.94 0.57
CA VAL A 403 -23.88 15.63 -0.81
C VAL A 403 -24.87 16.19 -1.83
N VAL A 404 -26.18 16.00 -1.64
CA VAL A 404 -27.20 16.47 -2.58
C VAL A 404 -27.20 18.01 -2.70
N ASN A 405 -26.94 18.74 -1.62
CA ASN A 405 -26.85 20.20 -1.67
C ASN A 405 -25.51 20.69 -2.25
N ARG A 406 -24.41 19.99 -1.99
CA ARG A 406 -23.11 20.27 -2.62
C ARG A 406 -23.14 20.08 -4.14
N LEU A 407 -23.82 19.03 -4.63
CA LEU A 407 -24.01 18.77 -6.06
C LEU A 407 -24.98 19.76 -6.73
N ARG A 408 -25.89 20.37 -5.96
CA ARG A 408 -26.75 21.49 -6.42
C ARG A 408 -26.05 22.85 -6.39
N GLY A 409 -24.83 22.93 -5.88
CA GLY A 409 -24.08 24.18 -5.69
C GLY A 409 -24.62 25.09 -4.58
N SER A 410 -25.63 24.67 -3.82
CA SER A 410 -26.24 25.48 -2.75
C SER A 410 -25.42 25.51 -1.46
N LEU A 411 -24.54 24.52 -1.25
CA LEU A 411 -23.63 24.47 -0.09
C LEU A 411 -22.21 24.13 -0.54
N LYS A 412 -21.25 25.01 -0.22
CA LYS A 412 -19.80 24.73 -0.29
C LYS A 412 -19.39 23.95 0.97
N VAL A 413 -19.63 22.64 0.99
CA VAL A 413 -19.40 21.81 2.18
C VAL A 413 -18.51 20.61 1.87
N CYS A 414 -17.78 20.12 2.88
CA CYS A 414 -17.14 18.81 2.89
C CYS A 414 -17.26 18.16 4.29
N ALA A 415 -17.48 16.84 4.31
CA ALA A 415 -17.59 16.04 5.52
C ALA A 415 -16.38 15.10 5.68
N ILE A 416 -15.73 15.14 6.83
CA ILE A 416 -14.56 14.32 7.20
C ILE A 416 -14.77 13.66 8.57
N LYS A 417 -14.16 12.48 8.78
CA LYS A 417 -14.13 11.86 10.11
C LYS A 417 -12.98 12.43 10.94
N ALA A 418 -13.18 12.56 12.24
CA ALA A 418 -12.13 12.98 13.16
C ALA A 418 -10.93 12.01 13.16
N PRO A 419 -9.69 12.51 13.30
CA PRO A 419 -8.51 11.69 13.47
C PRO A 419 -8.52 10.97 14.83
N GLY A 420 -7.86 9.81 14.90
CA GLY A 420 -7.83 8.98 16.12
C GLY A 420 -9.18 8.32 16.46
N PHE A 421 -9.28 7.85 17.71
CA PHE A 421 -10.45 7.20 18.32
C PHE A 421 -10.44 7.43 19.85
N GLY A 422 -11.59 7.31 20.50
CA GLY A 422 -11.71 7.45 21.96
C GLY A 422 -11.25 8.83 22.46
N GLU A 423 -10.60 8.88 23.63
CA GLU A 423 -10.05 10.12 24.21
C GLU A 423 -9.07 10.84 23.27
N ARG A 424 -8.25 10.10 22.52
CA ARG A 424 -7.29 10.69 21.57
C ARG A 424 -7.99 11.44 20.43
N LYS A 425 -9.19 11.02 20.00
CA LYS A 425 -10.02 11.78 19.05
C LYS A 425 -10.38 13.15 19.63
N THR A 426 -10.80 13.19 20.89
CA THR A 426 -11.12 14.43 21.60
C THR A 426 -9.90 15.33 21.76
N GLN A 427 -8.73 14.76 22.10
CA GLN A 427 -7.45 15.50 22.17
C GLN A 427 -7.04 16.08 20.81
N TYR A 428 -7.13 15.32 19.72
CA TYR A 428 -6.84 15.84 18.37
C TYR A 428 -7.84 16.92 17.93
N LEU A 429 -9.13 16.77 18.25
CA LEU A 429 -10.15 17.79 17.97
C LEU A 429 -9.85 19.10 18.71
N GLU A 430 -9.37 19.04 19.96
CA GLU A 430 -8.87 20.22 20.68
C GLU A 430 -7.64 20.84 20.02
N ASP A 431 -6.69 20.03 19.57
CA ASP A 431 -5.48 20.51 18.89
C ASP A 431 -5.83 21.26 17.58
N ILE A 432 -6.79 20.73 16.80
CA ILE A 432 -7.34 21.39 15.61
C ILE A 432 -8.13 22.67 15.97
N ALA A 433 -8.89 22.64 17.08
CA ALA A 433 -9.63 23.79 17.55
C ALA A 433 -8.70 24.95 17.94
N ILE A 434 -7.63 24.66 18.67
CA ILE A 434 -6.59 25.64 19.05
C ILE A 434 -5.90 26.21 17.80
N LEU A 435 -5.50 25.36 16.84
CA LEU A 435 -4.90 25.83 15.59
C LEU A 435 -5.82 26.80 14.81
N THR A 436 -7.13 26.56 14.82
CA THR A 436 -8.11 27.31 14.01
C THR A 436 -8.91 28.36 14.80
N GLY A 437 -8.64 28.54 16.09
CA GLY A 437 -9.40 29.45 16.97
C GLY A 437 -10.86 29.04 17.18
N GLY A 438 -11.20 27.78 16.94
CA GLY A 438 -12.55 27.22 17.08
C GLY A 438 -12.82 26.63 18.47
N THR A 439 -14.01 26.07 18.67
CA THR A 439 -14.37 25.33 19.89
C THR A 439 -15.01 23.99 19.54
N VAL A 440 -14.52 22.90 20.15
CA VAL A 440 -15.10 21.56 19.95
C VAL A 440 -16.46 21.47 20.62
N VAL A 441 -17.51 21.19 19.84
CA VAL A 441 -18.86 20.95 20.35
C VAL A 441 -18.89 19.62 21.10
N LYS A 442 -18.95 19.70 22.44
CA LYS A 442 -19.00 18.56 23.37
C LYS A 442 -20.35 18.55 24.11
N GLU A 443 -21.22 17.59 23.77
CA GLU A 443 -22.51 17.38 24.46
C GLU A 443 -22.33 17.12 25.97
N GLU A 444 -21.23 16.49 26.36
CA GLU A 444 -20.84 16.21 27.75
C GLU A 444 -20.55 17.48 28.58
N LEU A 445 -20.29 18.62 27.91
CA LEU A 445 -20.18 19.95 28.51
C LEU A 445 -21.48 20.77 28.35
N GLY A 446 -22.57 20.14 27.93
CA GLY A 446 -23.88 20.79 27.73
C GLY A 446 -24.04 21.55 26.41
N MET A 447 -23.06 21.49 25.50
CA MET A 447 -23.16 22.14 24.19
C MET A 447 -24.05 21.35 23.24
N ASN A 448 -25.14 21.96 22.75
CA ASN A 448 -26.07 21.35 21.81
C ASN A 448 -25.81 21.86 20.37
N LEU A 449 -25.59 20.94 19.43
CA LEU A 449 -25.26 21.23 18.03
C LEU A 449 -26.33 22.09 17.31
N ALA A 450 -27.61 21.92 17.67
CA ALA A 450 -28.70 22.71 17.09
C ALA A 450 -28.78 24.16 17.62
N GLN A 451 -28.02 24.49 18.68
CA GLN A 451 -28.07 25.80 19.34
C GLN A 451 -26.82 26.65 19.14
N VAL A 452 -25.65 26.07 18.84
CA VAL A 452 -24.41 26.81 18.56
C VAL A 452 -24.54 27.71 17.32
N GLY A 453 -23.82 28.83 17.30
CA GLY A 453 -23.74 29.78 16.18
C GLY A 453 -22.34 29.83 15.57
N ALA A 454 -21.98 30.99 15.02
CA ALA A 454 -20.67 31.19 14.39
C ALA A 454 -19.50 31.15 15.40
N GLU A 455 -19.77 31.38 16.69
CA GLU A 455 -18.77 31.49 17.76
C GLU A 455 -18.00 30.21 18.08
N VAL A 456 -18.47 29.03 17.64
CA VAL A 456 -17.72 27.76 17.79
C VAL A 456 -16.88 27.40 16.57
N LEU A 457 -17.05 28.11 15.44
CA LEU A 457 -16.42 27.75 14.17
C LEU A 457 -14.96 28.19 14.15
N GLY A 458 -14.05 27.23 13.95
CA GLY A 458 -12.66 27.54 13.62
C GLY A 458 -12.55 28.19 12.24
N THR A 459 -11.51 29.00 12.02
CA THR A 459 -11.18 29.59 10.72
C THR A 459 -9.85 29.02 10.21
N ALA A 460 -9.80 28.71 8.93
CA ALA A 460 -8.59 28.32 8.22
C ALA A 460 -8.42 29.22 6.98
N ALA A 461 -7.18 29.62 6.70
CA ALA A 461 -6.86 30.35 5.47
C ALA A 461 -7.13 29.48 4.24
N ARG A 462 -6.84 28.17 4.33
CA ARG A 462 -7.07 27.18 3.27
C ARG A 462 -7.17 25.77 3.85
N VAL A 463 -7.97 24.91 3.23
CA VAL A 463 -8.05 23.48 3.56
C VAL A 463 -8.02 22.65 2.27
N GLU A 464 -7.14 21.66 2.20
CA GLU A 464 -7.09 20.67 1.10
C GLU A 464 -7.32 19.26 1.66
N ILE A 465 -8.24 18.51 1.06
CA ILE A 465 -8.71 17.20 1.51
C ILE A 465 -8.66 16.21 0.34
N SER A 466 -7.84 15.17 0.47
CA SER A 466 -7.79 14.06 -0.47
C SER A 466 -8.73 12.92 -0.04
N LYS A 467 -8.64 11.77 -0.71
CA LYS A 467 -9.32 10.53 -0.31
C LYS A 467 -8.87 10.01 1.06
N ASP A 468 -7.60 10.23 1.44
CA ASP A 468 -6.97 9.57 2.59
C ASP A 468 -6.31 10.55 3.58
N SER A 469 -6.15 11.83 3.23
CA SER A 469 -5.52 12.89 4.04
C SER A 469 -6.29 14.21 4.04
N THR A 470 -6.08 15.02 5.07
CA THR A 470 -6.52 16.42 5.17
C THR A 470 -5.34 17.28 5.61
N THR A 471 -5.15 18.42 4.97
CA THR A 471 -4.25 19.51 5.40
C THR A 471 -5.06 20.76 5.71
N ILE A 472 -4.81 21.38 6.86
CA ILE A 472 -5.40 22.64 7.31
C ILE A 472 -4.30 23.68 7.41
N VAL A 473 -4.47 24.81 6.73
CA VAL A 473 -3.62 26.00 6.85
C VAL A 473 -4.35 27.04 7.70
N GLY A 474 -3.77 27.40 8.85
CA GLY A 474 -4.31 28.41 9.76
C GLY A 474 -4.19 29.83 9.21
N ASP A 475 -4.81 30.80 9.90
CA ASP A 475 -4.73 32.23 9.54
C ASP A 475 -3.64 33.01 10.30
N GLY A 476 -2.80 32.30 11.07
CA GLY A 476 -1.66 32.84 11.82
C GLY A 476 -2.04 33.62 13.09
N ARG A 477 -3.31 33.66 13.50
CA ARG A 477 -3.76 34.42 14.69
C ARG A 477 -3.52 33.71 16.01
N THR A 478 -3.42 32.39 15.98
CA THR A 478 -3.42 31.48 17.16
C THR A 478 -2.01 31.03 17.57
N GLN A 479 -0.95 31.51 16.92
CA GLN A 479 0.46 31.16 17.16
C GLN A 479 0.83 31.01 18.66
N ALA A 480 0.44 31.96 19.50
CA ALA A 480 0.74 31.94 20.94
C ALA A 480 0.05 30.78 21.69
N GLU A 481 -1.17 30.43 21.26
CA GLU A 481 -1.97 29.35 21.84
C GLU A 481 -1.47 27.98 21.35
N VAL A 482 -1.07 27.88 20.08
CA VAL A 482 -0.41 26.70 19.50
C VAL A 482 0.93 26.43 20.21
N GLN A 483 1.75 27.44 20.42
CA GLN A 483 3.00 27.31 21.18
C GLN A 483 2.76 26.92 22.66
N ALA A 484 1.72 27.47 23.29
CA ALA A 484 1.34 27.07 24.65
C ALA A 484 0.87 25.59 24.70
N ARG A 485 0.12 25.13 23.70
CA ARG A 485 -0.31 23.74 23.57
C ARG A 485 0.85 22.79 23.31
N CYS A 486 1.83 23.17 22.49
CA CYS A 486 3.05 22.38 22.30
C CYS A 486 3.77 22.16 23.64
N ARG A 487 3.99 23.22 24.43
CA ARG A 487 4.63 23.12 25.75
C ARG A 487 3.85 22.26 26.77
N GLN A 488 2.52 22.22 26.68
CA GLN A 488 1.71 21.29 27.49
C GLN A 488 1.97 19.83 27.08
N ILE A 489 2.07 19.54 25.78
CA ILE A 489 2.30 18.19 25.26
C ILE A 489 3.76 17.76 25.45
N GLU A 490 4.72 18.70 25.46
CA GLU A 490 6.11 18.48 25.86
C GLU A 490 6.21 18.06 27.34
N GLY A 491 5.52 18.74 28.25
CA GLY A 491 5.46 18.32 29.66
C GLY A 491 4.83 16.92 29.83
N MET A 492 3.79 16.59 29.06
CA MET A 492 3.22 15.23 29.03
C MET A 492 4.18 14.19 28.45
N LEU A 493 5.11 14.59 27.56
CA LEU A 493 6.09 13.71 26.94
C LEU A 493 7.23 13.34 27.91
N ASP A 494 7.60 14.25 28.82
CA ASP A 494 8.58 13.99 29.88
C ASP A 494 8.02 13.03 30.96
N ASP A 495 6.72 13.12 31.28
CA ASP A 495 6.01 12.21 32.19
C ASP A 495 5.66 10.84 31.54
N ALA A 496 5.75 10.70 30.21
CA ALA A 496 5.27 9.52 29.49
C ALA A 496 6.19 8.30 29.63
N THR A 497 5.69 7.27 30.33
CA THR A 497 6.47 6.06 30.70
C THR A 497 6.48 4.95 29.64
N THR A 498 5.80 5.11 28.50
CA THR A 498 5.75 4.09 27.43
C THR A 498 6.13 4.64 26.07
N ASP A 499 6.93 3.89 25.31
CA ASP A 499 7.40 4.28 23.97
C ASP A 499 6.26 4.68 23.03
N TYR A 500 5.15 3.93 23.10
CA TYR A 500 3.94 4.17 22.29
C TYR A 500 3.25 5.49 22.64
N GLU A 501 3.25 5.90 23.90
CA GLU A 501 2.72 7.19 24.34
C GLU A 501 3.65 8.33 23.93
N GLN A 502 4.96 8.17 24.14
CA GLN A 502 5.97 9.12 23.67
C GLN A 502 5.89 9.33 22.15
N GLU A 503 5.71 8.26 21.38
CA GLU A 503 5.55 8.33 19.92
C GLU A 503 4.32 9.15 19.53
N LYS A 504 3.15 8.91 20.15
CA LYS A 504 1.91 9.65 19.84
C LYS A 504 1.95 11.10 20.34
N LEU A 505 2.65 11.40 21.44
CA LEU A 505 2.85 12.79 21.91
C LEU A 505 3.80 13.54 20.97
N ARG A 506 4.90 12.92 20.52
CA ARG A 506 5.79 13.48 19.48
C ARG A 506 5.05 13.67 18.14
N GLU A 507 4.13 12.79 17.77
CA GLU A 507 3.26 12.94 16.60
C GLU A 507 2.31 14.16 16.73
N ARG A 508 1.75 14.40 17.92
CA ARG A 508 0.93 15.59 18.21
C ARG A 508 1.74 16.88 18.17
N ILE A 509 2.92 16.90 18.80
CA ILE A 509 3.84 18.06 18.75
C ILE A 509 4.20 18.35 17.29
N ALA A 510 4.69 17.37 16.53
CA ALA A 510 5.09 17.57 15.13
C ALA A 510 3.96 18.13 14.24
N ARG A 511 2.70 17.71 14.47
CA ARG A 511 1.53 18.26 13.75
C ARG A 511 1.18 19.70 14.13
N LEU A 512 1.55 20.17 15.31
CA LEU A 512 1.27 21.54 15.78
C LEU A 512 2.47 22.48 15.58
N SER A 513 3.70 22.00 15.74
CA SER A 513 4.93 22.79 15.71
C SER A 513 5.62 22.80 14.35
N GLY A 514 5.42 21.79 13.50
CA GLY A 514 6.06 21.69 12.19
C GLY A 514 5.51 22.68 11.16
N GLY A 515 4.26 23.11 11.32
CA GLY A 515 3.56 23.95 10.35
C GLY A 515 3.35 23.26 8.99
N VAL A 516 3.03 24.07 7.98
CA VAL A 516 2.88 23.67 6.58
C VAL A 516 3.78 24.56 5.72
N ALA A 517 4.69 23.95 4.97
CA ALA A 517 5.37 24.63 3.87
C ALA A 517 4.50 24.52 2.61
N ILE A 518 4.18 25.65 2.02
CA ILE A 518 3.51 25.74 0.71
C ILE A 518 4.59 26.04 -0.33
N VAL A 519 4.82 25.07 -1.21
CA VAL A 519 5.64 25.23 -2.42
C VAL A 519 4.68 25.64 -3.55
N GLN A 520 4.79 26.89 -4.02
CA GLN A 520 4.04 27.37 -5.18
C GLN A 520 4.92 27.22 -6.43
N VAL A 521 4.48 26.40 -7.38
CA VAL A 521 5.18 26.16 -8.64
C VAL A 521 4.67 27.15 -9.69
N GLY A 522 5.55 27.92 -10.32
CA GLY A 522 5.22 28.85 -11.42
C GLY A 522 5.74 28.37 -12.78
N ALA A 523 5.17 28.87 -13.87
CA ALA A 523 5.57 28.53 -15.25
C ALA A 523 5.07 29.56 -16.27
N GLN A 524 5.54 29.50 -17.52
CA GLN A 524 5.09 30.40 -18.60
C GLN A 524 3.83 29.90 -19.33
N THR A 525 3.52 28.60 -19.24
CA THR A 525 2.35 28.00 -19.89
C THR A 525 1.65 26.99 -18.98
N GLU A 526 0.35 26.74 -19.14
CA GLU A 526 -0.40 25.74 -18.34
C GLU A 526 0.18 24.32 -18.50
N THR A 527 0.65 23.96 -19.70
CA THR A 527 1.25 22.66 -19.96
C THR A 527 2.57 22.49 -19.19
N GLU A 528 3.43 23.51 -19.21
CA GLU A 528 4.66 23.55 -18.41
C GLU A 528 4.36 23.58 -16.91
N LEU A 529 3.33 24.32 -16.48
CA LEU A 529 2.89 24.41 -15.08
C LEU A 529 2.53 23.02 -14.53
N LYS A 530 1.66 22.29 -15.25
CA LYS A 530 1.22 20.94 -14.86
C LYS A 530 2.37 19.93 -14.90
N GLU A 531 3.27 20.02 -15.87
CA GLU A 531 4.43 19.11 -16.01
C GLU A 531 5.49 19.36 -14.91
N LYS A 532 5.83 20.63 -14.65
CA LYS A 532 6.73 21.06 -13.58
C LYS A 532 6.16 20.74 -12.20
N LYS A 533 4.85 20.91 -12.01
CA LYS A 533 4.11 20.55 -10.78
C LYS A 533 4.26 19.07 -10.44
N LEU A 534 4.05 18.17 -11.40
CA LEU A 534 4.20 16.72 -11.19
C LEU A 534 5.64 16.37 -10.73
N ARG A 535 6.67 16.87 -11.43
CA ARG A 535 8.08 16.63 -11.03
C ARG A 535 8.41 17.09 -9.61
N VAL A 536 7.81 18.20 -9.15
CA VAL A 536 8.03 18.73 -7.79
C VAL A 536 7.26 17.91 -6.76
N GLU A 537 6.08 17.36 -7.12
CA GLU A 537 5.31 16.44 -6.27
C GLU A 537 6.04 15.09 -6.11
N ASP A 538 6.58 14.53 -7.20
CA ASP A 538 7.41 13.31 -7.18
C ASP A 538 8.69 13.53 -6.37
N ALA A 539 9.42 14.63 -6.61
CA ALA A 539 10.62 14.98 -5.86
C ALA A 539 10.37 15.14 -4.36
N LEU A 540 9.24 15.74 -3.98
CA LEU A 540 8.85 15.85 -2.58
C LEU A 540 8.61 14.47 -1.96
N ASN A 541 7.99 13.54 -2.68
CA ASN A 541 7.68 12.21 -2.16
C ASN A 541 8.93 11.31 -2.11
N ALA A 542 9.81 11.37 -3.11
CA ALA A 542 11.13 10.73 -3.09
C ALA A 542 11.98 11.20 -1.90
N THR A 543 11.94 12.49 -1.56
CA THR A 543 12.70 13.05 -0.43
C THR A 543 12.14 12.61 0.92
N LYS A 544 10.81 12.51 1.07
CA LYS A 544 10.19 11.84 2.24
C LYS A 544 10.62 10.37 2.34
N ALA A 545 10.61 9.66 1.22
CA ALA A 545 11.02 8.25 1.14
C ALA A 545 12.50 8.02 1.53
N ALA A 546 13.38 8.98 1.25
CA ALA A 546 14.78 8.99 1.69
C ALA A 546 14.93 9.26 3.19
N VAL A 547 14.08 10.12 3.77
CA VAL A 547 14.03 10.36 5.23
C VAL A 547 13.51 9.15 6.00
N GLU A 548 12.64 8.32 5.40
CA GLU A 548 12.04 7.15 6.06
C GLU A 548 12.94 5.91 6.12
N GLU A 549 13.64 5.55 5.03
CA GLU A 549 14.45 4.31 4.96
C GLU A 549 15.92 4.56 4.56
N GLY A 550 16.33 5.82 4.40
CA GLY A 550 17.66 6.21 3.95
C GLY A 550 17.85 6.20 2.43
N ILE A 551 19.09 6.36 2.01
CA ILE A 551 19.53 6.46 0.61
C ILE A 551 20.55 5.39 0.24
N VAL A 552 20.63 5.08 -1.06
CA VAL A 552 21.63 4.20 -1.68
C VAL A 552 22.15 4.81 -2.98
N ILE A 553 23.27 4.32 -3.51
CA ILE A 553 23.78 4.83 -4.80
C ILE A 553 22.79 4.56 -5.94
N GLY A 554 22.57 5.57 -6.76
CA GLY A 554 21.48 5.59 -7.71
C GLY A 554 21.81 5.04 -9.09
N GLY A 555 21.02 5.45 -10.08
CA GLY A 555 21.23 5.11 -11.50
C GLY A 555 21.16 3.60 -11.80
N GLY A 556 20.50 2.82 -10.92
CA GLY A 556 20.47 1.36 -11.00
C GLY A 556 21.76 0.65 -10.55
N CYS A 557 22.79 1.36 -10.07
CA CYS A 557 24.04 0.73 -9.63
C CYS A 557 23.86 -0.10 -8.36
N THR A 558 22.93 0.26 -7.47
CA THR A 558 22.56 -0.59 -6.31
C THR A 558 21.91 -1.91 -6.74
N LEU A 559 21.12 -1.93 -7.82
CA LEU A 559 20.54 -3.18 -8.35
C LEU A 559 21.62 -4.12 -8.89
N LEU A 560 22.68 -3.58 -9.52
CA LEU A 560 23.85 -4.36 -9.93
C LEU A 560 24.58 -5.00 -8.73
N LYS A 561 24.84 -4.22 -7.66
CA LYS A 561 25.45 -4.74 -6.42
C LYS A 561 24.61 -5.86 -5.79
N LEU A 562 23.29 -5.68 -5.74
CA LEU A 562 22.37 -6.70 -5.24
C LEU A 562 22.39 -7.96 -6.10
N ALA A 563 22.61 -7.85 -7.43
CA ALA A 563 22.74 -9.00 -8.31
C ALA A 563 24.00 -9.84 -8.00
N ASP A 564 25.12 -9.19 -7.72
CA ASP A 564 26.37 -9.86 -7.36
C ASP A 564 26.27 -10.60 -6.02
N GLN A 565 25.40 -10.11 -5.11
CA GLN A 565 25.08 -10.75 -3.82
C GLN A 565 24.12 -11.96 -3.89
N VAL A 566 23.59 -12.31 -5.08
CA VAL A 566 22.64 -13.43 -5.24
C VAL A 566 23.29 -14.80 -5.12
N ASP A 567 24.58 -14.95 -5.44
CA ASP A 567 25.22 -16.28 -5.42
C ASP A 567 25.27 -16.88 -4.00
N GLU A 568 25.57 -16.07 -2.98
CA GLU A 568 25.45 -16.47 -1.56
C GLU A 568 24.02 -16.89 -1.18
N ILE A 569 23.01 -16.22 -1.74
CA ILE A 569 21.60 -16.52 -1.44
C ILE A 569 21.21 -17.86 -2.04
N LYS A 570 21.77 -18.24 -3.21
CA LYS A 570 21.50 -19.53 -3.86
C LYS A 570 21.89 -20.73 -3.01
N GLU A 571 22.91 -20.61 -2.16
CA GLU A 571 23.33 -21.67 -1.22
C GLU A 571 22.27 -21.96 -0.14
N THR A 572 21.33 -21.02 0.11
CA THR A 572 20.26 -21.17 1.11
C THR A 572 18.97 -21.80 0.57
N LEU A 573 18.91 -22.15 -0.72
CA LEU A 573 17.69 -22.59 -1.41
C LEU A 573 17.55 -24.11 -1.47
N GLU A 574 16.31 -24.59 -1.27
CA GLU A 574 16.01 -26.02 -1.02
C GLU A 574 16.04 -26.91 -2.27
N ASN A 575 15.93 -26.31 -3.46
CA ASN A 575 15.64 -27.00 -4.73
C ASN A 575 16.32 -26.25 -5.88
N GLN A 576 16.88 -26.99 -6.85
CA GLN A 576 17.43 -26.48 -8.09
C GLN A 576 16.49 -25.50 -8.82
N GLU A 577 15.17 -25.74 -8.79
CA GLU A 577 14.20 -24.81 -9.42
C GLU A 577 14.10 -23.47 -8.67
N GLN A 578 14.26 -23.46 -7.34
CA GLN A 578 14.36 -22.22 -6.57
C GLN A 578 15.69 -21.50 -6.90
N VAL A 579 16.78 -22.24 -7.08
CA VAL A 579 18.10 -21.72 -7.51
C VAL A 579 18.03 -21.06 -8.90
N VAL A 580 17.32 -21.65 -9.86
CA VAL A 580 17.07 -21.01 -11.17
C VAL A 580 16.14 -19.79 -11.03
N GLY A 581 15.22 -19.81 -10.07
CA GLY A 581 14.44 -18.63 -9.65
C GLY A 581 15.32 -17.46 -9.20
N ALA A 582 16.39 -17.73 -8.45
CA ALA A 582 17.39 -16.72 -8.10
C ALA A 582 18.20 -16.23 -9.31
N ASP A 583 18.57 -17.12 -10.24
CA ASP A 583 19.27 -16.74 -11.48
C ASP A 583 18.43 -15.86 -12.41
N ILE A 584 17.09 -15.94 -12.36
CA ILE A 584 16.19 -14.99 -13.02
C ILE A 584 16.36 -13.59 -12.41
N ILE A 585 16.29 -13.47 -11.08
CA ILE A 585 16.47 -12.19 -10.37
C ILE A 585 17.85 -11.60 -10.69
N LYS A 586 18.93 -12.40 -10.56
CA LYS A 586 20.31 -11.97 -10.83
C LYS A 586 20.48 -11.35 -12.22
N ARG A 587 19.93 -11.99 -13.26
CA ARG A 587 20.00 -11.46 -14.64
C ARG A 587 19.15 -10.21 -14.82
N ALA A 588 17.92 -10.22 -14.29
CA ALA A 588 16.94 -9.14 -14.46
C ALA A 588 17.35 -7.83 -13.75
N LEU A 589 18.03 -7.89 -12.60
CA LEU A 589 18.54 -6.73 -11.87
C LEU A 589 19.48 -5.83 -12.70
N SER A 590 20.14 -6.39 -13.71
CA SER A 590 21.00 -5.64 -14.65
C SER A 590 20.22 -4.77 -15.66
N TYR A 591 18.90 -4.91 -15.77
CA TYR A 591 18.12 -4.28 -16.85
C TYR A 591 18.02 -2.75 -16.72
N PRO A 592 17.64 -2.17 -15.56
CA PRO A 592 17.51 -0.72 -15.42
C PRO A 592 18.81 0.04 -15.72
N LEU A 593 19.94 -0.41 -15.15
CA LEU A 593 21.27 0.20 -15.40
C LEU A 593 21.63 0.20 -16.90
N ARG A 594 21.41 -0.93 -17.60
CA ARG A 594 21.70 -1.03 -19.04
C ARG A 594 20.77 -0.17 -19.89
N LEU A 595 19.53 0.04 -19.45
CA LEU A 595 18.55 0.92 -20.10
C LEU A 595 18.89 2.41 -19.88
N VAL A 596 19.31 2.80 -18.68
CA VAL A 596 19.82 4.15 -18.38
C VAL A 596 21.03 4.48 -19.26
N ALA A 597 21.99 3.56 -19.39
CA ALA A 597 23.13 3.69 -20.29
C ALA A 597 22.70 3.82 -21.76
N HIS A 598 21.80 2.95 -22.24
CA HIS A 598 21.28 2.99 -23.60
C HIS A 598 20.53 4.30 -23.92
N ASN A 599 19.75 4.84 -22.97
CA ASN A 599 19.07 6.12 -23.12
C ASN A 599 20.08 7.28 -23.18
N ALA A 600 21.17 7.19 -22.41
CA ALA A 600 22.31 8.11 -22.49
C ALA A 600 23.16 7.99 -23.77
N GLY A 601 22.90 6.99 -24.62
CA GLY A 601 23.63 6.73 -25.88
C GLY A 601 24.79 5.73 -25.77
N GLU A 602 25.00 5.14 -24.59
CA GLU A 602 26.12 4.24 -24.29
C GLU A 602 25.74 2.75 -24.34
N ASN A 603 26.73 1.89 -24.58
CA ASN A 603 26.50 0.44 -24.54
C ASN A 603 26.43 -0.06 -23.10
N GLY A 604 25.21 -0.35 -22.62
CA GLY A 604 24.95 -0.78 -21.25
C GLY A 604 25.76 -2.00 -20.78
N TYR A 605 26.13 -2.94 -21.64
CA TYR A 605 27.00 -4.06 -21.24
C TYR A 605 28.44 -3.59 -20.95
N VAL A 606 28.96 -2.67 -21.76
CA VAL A 606 30.29 -2.08 -21.58
C VAL A 606 30.32 -1.20 -20.33
N VAL A 607 29.26 -0.42 -20.10
CA VAL A 607 29.09 0.40 -18.88
C VAL A 607 29.09 -0.48 -17.63
N LEU A 608 28.34 -1.59 -17.63
CA LEU A 608 28.23 -2.51 -16.49
C LEU A 608 29.60 -3.11 -16.10
N GLU A 609 30.37 -3.61 -17.07
CA GLU A 609 31.71 -4.15 -16.81
C GLU A 609 32.74 -3.06 -16.47
N ASN A 610 32.60 -1.85 -17.02
CA ASN A 610 33.42 -0.70 -16.62
C ASN A 610 33.15 -0.28 -15.17
N ILE A 611 31.91 -0.32 -14.68
CA ILE A 611 31.58 -0.04 -13.27
C ILE A 611 32.26 -1.05 -12.35
N ARG A 612 32.11 -2.36 -12.64
CA ARG A 612 32.77 -3.42 -11.85
C ARG A 612 34.28 -3.24 -11.81
N ARG A 613 34.91 -2.95 -12.97
CA ARG A 613 36.35 -2.70 -13.05
C ARG A 613 36.75 -1.44 -12.27
N ALA A 614 36.04 -0.33 -12.41
CA ALA A 614 36.36 0.93 -11.72
C ALA A 614 36.19 0.82 -10.19
N ALA A 615 35.21 0.04 -9.72
CA ALA A 615 35.04 -0.26 -8.30
C ALA A 615 36.23 -1.05 -7.73
N ALA A 616 36.69 -2.07 -8.47
CA ALA A 616 37.85 -2.89 -8.08
C ALA A 616 39.20 -2.14 -8.21
N GLU A 617 39.38 -1.30 -9.24
CA GLU A 617 40.59 -0.49 -9.44
C GLU A 617 40.78 0.59 -8.36
N LYS A 618 39.69 1.08 -7.77
CA LYS A 618 39.69 2.17 -6.76
C LYS A 618 39.41 1.69 -5.33
N ASP A 619 39.18 0.39 -5.12
CA ASP A 619 38.66 -0.21 -3.87
C ASP A 619 37.48 0.57 -3.27
N ASN A 620 36.58 1.03 -4.15
CA ASN A 620 35.44 1.86 -3.77
C ASN A 620 34.14 1.30 -4.35
N LEU A 621 33.29 0.76 -3.48
CA LEU A 621 31.99 0.22 -3.86
C LEU A 621 31.03 1.28 -4.41
N ASN A 622 31.18 2.57 -4.09
CA ASN A 622 30.27 3.62 -4.54
C ASN A 622 30.53 4.08 -5.98
N MET A 623 31.55 3.55 -6.64
CA MET A 623 31.78 3.75 -8.07
C MET A 623 30.58 3.29 -8.90
N GLY A 624 30.13 4.17 -9.80
CA GLY A 624 29.06 3.89 -10.75
C GLY A 624 29.18 4.77 -12.00
N PHE A 625 28.20 4.68 -12.90
CA PHE A 625 28.16 5.49 -14.12
C PHE A 625 27.17 6.64 -13.98
N ASN A 626 27.68 7.88 -13.94
CA ASN A 626 26.84 9.06 -13.96
C ASN A 626 26.38 9.32 -15.40
N ALA A 627 25.15 8.90 -15.72
CA ALA A 627 24.60 9.01 -17.06
C ALA A 627 24.38 10.46 -17.55
N ALA A 628 24.35 11.46 -16.65
CA ALA A 628 24.23 12.86 -17.03
C ALA A 628 25.56 13.38 -17.63
N SER A 629 26.67 13.25 -16.90
CA SER A 629 28.02 13.65 -17.35
C SER A 629 28.66 12.66 -18.33
N GLY A 630 28.30 11.38 -18.27
CA GLY A 630 28.95 10.30 -19.03
C GLY A 630 30.22 9.75 -18.39
N THR A 631 30.42 9.97 -17.08
CA THR A 631 31.66 9.64 -16.36
C THR A 631 31.48 8.53 -15.32
N TYR A 632 32.60 7.94 -14.87
CA TYR A 632 32.64 6.86 -13.88
C TYR A 632 33.19 7.40 -12.55
N ASP A 633 32.29 7.73 -11.64
CA ASP A 633 32.55 8.50 -10.41
C ASP A 633 31.95 7.81 -9.19
N ASP A 634 32.28 8.32 -7.99
CA ASP A 634 31.58 7.94 -6.77
C ASP A 634 30.18 8.58 -6.80
N LEU A 635 29.14 7.73 -6.92
CA LEU A 635 27.77 8.22 -7.08
C LEU A 635 27.22 8.87 -5.80
N MET A 636 27.71 8.47 -4.62
CA MET A 636 27.32 9.11 -3.35
C MET A 636 27.89 10.54 -3.29
N VAL A 637 29.18 10.69 -3.61
CA VAL A 637 29.86 12.01 -3.61
C VAL A 637 29.32 12.95 -4.69
N THR A 638 28.90 12.41 -5.85
CA THR A 638 28.27 13.21 -6.93
C THR A 638 26.77 13.46 -6.76
N GLY A 639 26.15 13.00 -5.67
CA GLY A 639 24.72 13.21 -5.40
C GLY A 639 23.77 12.40 -6.29
N VAL A 640 24.26 11.34 -6.96
CA VAL A 640 23.44 10.41 -7.75
C VAL A 640 22.97 9.29 -6.82
N VAL A 641 21.90 9.57 -6.07
CA VAL A 641 21.37 8.71 -5.01
C VAL A 641 19.88 8.44 -5.21
N ASP A 642 19.46 7.19 -4.98
CA ASP A 642 18.07 6.75 -5.04
C ASP A 642 17.58 6.46 -3.60
N PRO A 643 16.32 6.77 -3.23
CA PRO A 643 15.78 6.40 -1.92
C PRO A 643 15.68 4.88 -1.72
N THR A 644 16.12 4.37 -0.57
CA THR A 644 16.10 2.93 -0.26
C THR A 644 14.70 2.34 -0.30
N LYS A 645 13.71 3.09 0.18
CA LYS A 645 12.28 2.76 0.13
C LYS A 645 11.77 2.54 -1.30
N VAL A 646 12.21 3.37 -2.25
CA VAL A 646 11.85 3.26 -3.68
C VAL A 646 12.39 1.96 -4.25
N ILE A 647 13.70 1.71 -4.10
CA ILE A 647 14.34 0.48 -4.59
C ILE A 647 13.70 -0.78 -3.99
N ARG A 648 13.38 -0.77 -2.69
CA ARG A 648 12.65 -1.86 -2.01
C ARG A 648 11.27 -2.09 -2.65
N CYS A 649 10.45 -1.05 -2.75
CA CYS A 649 9.11 -1.14 -3.34
C CYS A 649 9.14 -1.59 -4.81
N CYS A 650 10.10 -1.12 -5.62
CA CYS A 650 10.28 -1.60 -7.00
C CYS A 650 10.52 -3.12 -7.05
N LEU A 651 11.42 -3.64 -6.21
CA LEU A 651 11.75 -5.07 -6.16
C LEU A 651 10.56 -5.93 -5.73
N GLU A 652 9.89 -5.54 -4.63
CA GLU A 652 8.78 -6.28 -4.05
C GLU A 652 7.54 -6.29 -4.97
N ASN A 653 7.16 -5.13 -5.52
CA ASN A 653 6.00 -5.03 -6.42
C ASN A 653 6.25 -5.72 -7.77
N ALA A 654 7.46 -5.60 -8.33
CA ALA A 654 7.81 -6.29 -9.59
C ALA A 654 7.85 -7.82 -9.43
N CYS A 655 8.42 -8.33 -8.33
CA CYS A 655 8.43 -9.77 -8.04
C CYS A 655 7.00 -10.30 -7.84
N SER A 656 6.16 -9.55 -7.12
CA SER A 656 4.75 -9.89 -6.88
C SER A 656 3.95 -10.04 -8.18
N VAL A 657 4.09 -9.10 -9.12
CA VAL A 657 3.41 -9.20 -10.43
C VAL A 657 4.03 -10.29 -11.31
N ALA A 658 5.36 -10.40 -11.37
CA ALA A 658 6.01 -11.45 -12.16
C ALA A 658 5.62 -12.86 -11.69
N LYS A 659 5.47 -13.07 -10.38
CA LYS A 659 4.97 -14.31 -9.80
C LYS A 659 3.54 -14.65 -10.24
N LEU A 660 2.63 -13.69 -10.17
CA LEU A 660 1.24 -13.88 -10.60
C LEU A 660 1.17 -14.17 -12.11
N PHE A 661 1.97 -13.46 -12.91
CA PHE A 661 2.09 -13.68 -14.35
C PHE A 661 2.58 -15.10 -14.67
N LEU A 662 3.74 -15.50 -14.13
CA LEU A 662 4.37 -16.78 -14.45
C LEU A 662 3.59 -18.01 -13.96
N THR A 663 2.63 -17.83 -13.05
CA THR A 663 1.76 -18.92 -12.53
C THR A 663 0.33 -18.91 -13.10
N SER A 664 0.06 -18.10 -14.13
CA SER A 664 -1.26 -18.00 -14.78
C SER A 664 -1.43 -18.98 -15.95
N GLU A 665 -2.23 -20.03 -15.74
CA GLU A 665 -2.49 -21.07 -16.76
C GLU A 665 -3.71 -20.82 -17.66
N ALA A 666 -4.50 -19.79 -17.39
CA ALA A 666 -5.65 -19.43 -18.22
C ALA A 666 -5.97 -17.93 -18.14
N VAL A 667 -6.35 -17.35 -19.28
CA VAL A 667 -6.82 -15.96 -19.41
C VAL A 667 -8.31 -15.98 -19.78
N VAL A 668 -9.13 -15.19 -19.08
CA VAL A 668 -10.58 -15.10 -19.33
C VAL A 668 -10.91 -13.67 -19.76
N ILE A 669 -11.31 -13.50 -21.02
CA ILE A 669 -11.62 -12.19 -21.61
C ILE A 669 -13.12 -12.07 -21.94
N GLU A 670 -13.62 -10.85 -22.08
CA GLU A 670 -14.97 -10.63 -22.64
C GLU A 670 -14.90 -10.71 -24.16
N ILE A 671 -15.81 -11.47 -24.78
CA ILE A 671 -15.91 -11.51 -26.23
C ILE A 671 -16.37 -10.12 -26.71
N PRO A 672 -15.59 -9.42 -27.56
CA PRO A 672 -16.00 -8.13 -28.08
C PRO A 672 -17.31 -8.27 -28.86
N GLN A 673 -18.34 -7.50 -28.49
CA GLN A 673 -19.51 -7.37 -29.34
C GLN A 673 -19.20 -6.41 -30.50
N PRO A 674 -19.74 -6.64 -31.70
CA PRO A 674 -19.80 -5.59 -32.71
C PRO A 674 -20.51 -4.39 -32.08
N GLN A 675 -19.98 -3.18 -32.28
CA GLN A 675 -20.69 -1.97 -31.84
C GLN A 675 -22.09 -1.99 -32.44
N ALA A 676 -23.12 -1.98 -31.59
CA ALA A 676 -24.49 -1.78 -32.05
C ALA A 676 -24.51 -0.46 -32.84
N PRO A 677 -25.01 -0.43 -34.09
CA PRO A 677 -24.95 0.77 -34.91
C PRO A 677 -25.62 1.90 -34.16
N ALA A 678 -24.88 3.00 -33.96
CA ALA A 678 -25.30 4.10 -33.11
C ALA A 678 -26.72 4.52 -33.49
N VAL A 679 -27.67 4.35 -32.56
CA VAL A 679 -29.09 4.59 -32.82
C VAL A 679 -29.23 6.06 -33.20
N GLY A 680 -29.50 6.32 -34.48
CA GLY A 680 -29.39 7.65 -35.06
C GLY A 680 -30.24 8.65 -34.26
N GLY A 681 -29.56 9.67 -33.70
CA GLY A 681 -30.21 10.72 -32.94
C GLY A 681 -31.29 11.37 -33.81
N ASN A 682 -32.56 11.20 -33.41
CA ASN A 682 -33.71 11.52 -34.24
C ASN A 682 -33.75 13.04 -34.50
N PRO A 683 -33.53 13.53 -35.75
CA PRO A 683 -33.22 14.94 -36.00
C PRO A 683 -34.49 15.82 -36.08
N MET A 684 -35.35 15.73 -35.06
CA MET A 684 -36.66 16.39 -34.98
C MET A 684 -37.01 16.84 -33.55
N ASP A 685 -36.14 17.64 -32.93
CA ASP A 685 -36.59 18.63 -31.93
C ASP A 685 -35.65 19.85 -31.87
N ASN A 686 -35.76 20.74 -32.86
CA ASN A 686 -35.15 22.07 -32.82
C ASN A 686 -35.99 23.07 -33.62
N SER A 687 -37.18 23.38 -33.10
CA SER A 687 -38.09 24.40 -33.63
C SER A 687 -38.83 25.11 -32.48
N GLY A 688 -38.11 25.94 -31.72
CA GLY A 688 -38.53 26.40 -30.38
C GLY A 688 -38.42 27.90 -30.07
N TYR A 689 -38.19 28.76 -31.08
CA TYR A 689 -38.12 30.23 -30.99
C TYR A 689 -36.97 30.85 -30.18
N ALA A 690 -36.40 31.91 -30.76
CA ALA A 690 -35.61 32.92 -30.06
C ALA A 690 -36.39 34.25 -30.06
N MET A 691 -36.25 35.00 -28.96
CA MET A 691 -36.47 36.45 -28.82
C MET A 691 -35.73 36.91 -27.56
#